data_AF-A0A661EW24-F1
#
_entry.id   AF-A0A661EW24-F1
#
_cell.length_a   1.000
_cell.length_b   1.000
_cell.length_c   1.000
_cell.angle_alpha   90.00
_cell.angle_beta   90.00
_cell.angle_gamma   90.00
#
_symmetry.space_group_name_H-M   'P 1'
#
loop_
_entity.id
_entity.type
_entity.pdbx_description
1 polymer ?
#
loop_
_entity_poly.entity_id
_entity_poly.type
_entity_poly.pdbx_seq_one_letter_code
_entity_poly.pdbx_strand_id
1 'polypeptide(L)'
;MTTKSLPTELKPFVSGNPTSPIQWQPGHGSDNARALSALAATSKRPLLVITDSITQVQPLADAIAFYNGADQPPPMLLPDWEMLPYDHFSPDQELISERLSVLHRLQVMKQGVIIVAVTTLSQRLAPVDYLDRYSLWLDIEQHIDLDGFREKLTRAGYTFVNQVIAHGDFTIRGGIIDLFPMGSKVPFRIELFDDQVESIRTFDPESQRSNESLDQIHLLPGREFPITDESITCFFRNYQTHLQTNASQAFLYRELKAGRIPAGIEFYLPLFFEKTATLFDYLPANTALFYTDECFSHAENFWEMVNDRREHRLVDIDRPPLPANVLYQQANELFGEFKNWPAVKVGTTPTGTPLPDVRADAHSPKPIQRLQTFVAEQPGRTLLVAESNGRREALLSTLRGSGLKPAQCNDWEDFLHSDASLAMTVSPLVEGLDDPQAGIFVITESMLFGEQEIALRHDRHRDPDLDAIVRDLSELRIGDPVVHVDHGVGRYQGLQVMDVGGSNGEFLCLEYAETSRIYVPVAKLDMIHRYSGNAGSNPPLHKLGNSQWAKARKKAQDKAHDAAAELLEIYARRAAKLGHAYSLDLSDYQTFSNSFPYEETLDQRRTIDEVVTDLQAPQPMDRVVCGDVGFGKTEVAIRAAYVVAAAGRQVAVLVPTTLLVQQHTESFQDRFADTPYQIAGLSRFQTPK
;
A
#
# COMPACT_ATOMS: atom_id res chain seq x y z
N MET A 1 37.06 2.81 -15.22
CA MET A 1 36.80 4.09 -15.93
C MET A 1 35.61 4.74 -15.23
N THR A 2 35.74 5.95 -14.68
CA THR A 2 34.67 6.58 -13.90
C THR A 2 33.56 7.10 -14.82
N THR A 3 32.47 6.36 -14.96
CA THR A 3 31.24 6.73 -15.71
C THR A 3 30.38 7.78 -14.99
N LYS A 4 30.93 8.46 -13.99
CA LYS A 4 30.32 9.62 -13.32
C LYS A 4 30.61 10.92 -14.07
N SER A 5 30.43 10.95 -15.40
CA SER A 5 30.51 12.21 -16.13
C SER A 5 29.24 13.01 -15.90
N LEU A 6 29.27 13.92 -14.93
CA LEU A 6 28.18 14.87 -14.72
C LEU A 6 27.94 15.68 -16.01
N PRO A 7 26.69 15.79 -16.52
CA PRO A 7 26.37 16.63 -17.65
C PRO A 7 26.92 18.05 -17.48
N THR A 8 27.42 18.64 -18.56
CA THR A 8 28.16 19.91 -18.48
C THR A 8 27.25 21.06 -18.04
N GLU A 9 25.98 20.98 -18.37
CA GLU A 9 24.88 21.86 -17.98
C GLU A 9 24.64 21.84 -16.46
N LEU A 10 24.93 20.72 -15.80
CA LEU A 10 24.74 20.54 -14.35
C LEU A 10 25.98 20.90 -13.54
N LYS A 11 27.16 21.02 -14.16
CA LYS A 11 28.41 21.43 -13.47
C LYS A 11 28.31 22.76 -12.69
N PRO A 12 27.58 23.79 -13.16
CA PRO A 12 27.40 25.02 -12.39
C PRO A 12 26.77 24.83 -11.00
N PHE A 13 25.96 23.78 -10.78
CA PHE A 13 25.38 23.44 -9.47
C PHE A 13 26.41 22.94 -8.45
N VAL A 14 27.51 22.36 -8.93
CA VAL A 14 28.57 21.87 -8.05
C VAL A 14 29.41 23.04 -7.52
N SER A 15 29.57 24.10 -8.33
CA SER A 15 30.46 25.24 -8.03
C SER A 15 29.78 26.50 -7.49
N GLY A 16 28.44 26.62 -7.51
CA GLY A 16 27.74 27.82 -7.06
C GLY A 16 26.22 27.68 -6.90
N ASN A 17 25.53 28.80 -6.65
CA ASN A 17 24.07 28.89 -6.62
C ASN A 17 23.60 29.73 -7.82
N PRO A 18 23.07 29.12 -8.89
CA PRO A 18 22.54 29.87 -10.02
C PRO A 18 21.37 30.77 -9.60
N THR A 19 21.33 31.99 -10.12
CA THR A 19 20.28 32.99 -9.82
C THR A 19 18.97 32.77 -10.59
N SER A 20 18.99 31.88 -11.59
CA SER A 20 17.84 31.50 -12.40
C SER A 20 17.86 29.98 -12.63
N PRO A 21 16.71 29.33 -12.83
CA PRO A 21 16.67 27.90 -13.10
C PRO A 21 17.53 27.53 -14.32
N ILE A 22 18.38 26.51 -14.18
CA ILE A 22 19.14 25.98 -15.31
C ILE A 22 18.19 25.12 -16.14
N GLN A 23 18.18 25.37 -17.45
CA GLN A 23 17.47 24.52 -18.40
C GLN A 23 18.35 23.32 -18.72
N TRP A 24 17.84 22.13 -18.47
CA TRP A 24 18.52 20.88 -18.80
C TRP A 24 17.57 20.02 -19.64
N GLN A 25 18.06 19.51 -20.77
CA GLN A 25 17.30 18.56 -21.56
C GLN A 25 17.61 17.15 -21.09
N PRO A 26 16.58 16.31 -20.90
CA PRO A 26 16.79 14.95 -20.43
C PRO A 26 17.56 14.12 -21.46
N GLY A 27 18.20 13.04 -21.00
CA GLY A 27 18.65 11.96 -21.86
C GLY A 27 17.52 10.96 -22.14
N HIS A 28 17.79 9.95 -22.97
CA HIS A 28 16.85 8.84 -23.18
C HIS A 28 16.89 7.82 -22.04
N GLY A 29 15.73 7.25 -21.72
CA GLY A 29 15.57 6.21 -20.70
C GLY A 29 16.13 6.64 -19.35
N SER A 30 16.89 5.76 -18.71
CA SER A 30 17.39 5.96 -17.34
C SER A 30 18.61 6.90 -17.24
N ASP A 31 18.99 7.61 -18.30
CA ASP A 31 20.10 8.58 -18.26
C ASP A 31 19.84 9.72 -17.27
N ASN A 32 18.58 10.11 -17.09
CA ASN A 32 18.23 11.14 -16.12
C ASN A 32 18.54 10.70 -14.68
N ALA A 33 18.22 9.46 -14.35
CA ALA A 33 18.51 8.89 -13.05
C ALA A 33 20.03 8.78 -12.82
N ARG A 34 20.78 8.42 -13.85
CA ARG A 34 22.25 8.39 -13.83
C ARG A 34 22.85 9.78 -13.58
N ALA A 35 22.34 10.81 -14.25
CA ALA A 35 22.76 12.18 -14.06
C ALA A 35 22.44 12.70 -12.64
N LEU A 36 21.26 12.37 -12.11
CA LEU A 36 20.86 12.69 -10.74
C LEU A 36 21.74 11.99 -9.70
N SER A 37 22.06 10.70 -9.90
CA SER A 37 23.00 9.96 -9.04
C SER A 37 24.40 10.58 -9.07
N ALA A 38 24.92 10.91 -10.27
CA ALA A 38 26.21 11.57 -10.41
C ALA A 38 26.22 12.98 -9.77
N LEU A 39 25.12 13.72 -9.84
CA LEU A 39 24.99 15.00 -9.18
C LEU A 39 24.91 14.87 -7.66
N ALA A 40 24.12 13.93 -7.14
CA ALA A 40 24.06 13.65 -5.71
C ALA A 40 25.42 13.23 -5.14
N ALA A 41 26.21 12.50 -5.94
CA ALA A 41 27.58 12.10 -5.59
C ALA A 41 28.58 13.25 -5.47
N THR A 42 28.44 14.24 -6.37
CA THR A 42 29.42 15.32 -6.55
C THR A 42 29.01 16.59 -5.80
N SER A 43 27.73 16.79 -5.60
CA SER A 43 27.18 17.91 -4.85
C SER A 43 27.23 17.65 -3.34
N LYS A 44 27.62 18.66 -2.56
CA LYS A 44 27.64 18.60 -1.08
C LYS A 44 26.36 19.20 -0.49
N ARG A 45 25.22 18.94 -1.14
CA ARG A 45 23.92 19.50 -0.79
C ARG A 45 22.79 18.49 -1.05
N PRO A 46 21.63 18.61 -0.39
CA PRO A 46 20.45 17.81 -0.73
C PRO A 46 19.87 18.21 -2.09
N LEU A 47 19.28 17.23 -2.78
CA LEU A 47 18.51 17.42 -4.01
C LEU A 47 17.05 17.04 -3.74
N LEU A 48 16.11 17.95 -3.99
CA LEU A 48 14.68 17.67 -4.02
C LEU A 48 14.25 17.45 -5.47
N VAL A 49 13.92 16.21 -5.82
CA VAL A 49 13.43 15.80 -7.13
C VAL A 49 11.92 15.70 -7.09
N ILE A 50 11.26 16.45 -7.96
CA ILE A 50 9.82 16.61 -8.01
C ILE A 50 9.32 15.91 -9.26
N THR A 51 8.49 14.88 -9.09
CA THR A 51 7.88 14.12 -10.17
C THR A 51 6.49 14.66 -10.51
N ASP A 52 6.04 14.43 -11.74
CA ASP A 52 4.73 14.88 -12.22
C ASP A 52 3.57 14.09 -11.61
N SER A 53 3.83 12.83 -11.25
CA SER A 53 2.87 11.93 -10.62
C SER A 53 3.51 11.09 -9.52
N ILE A 54 2.65 10.53 -8.67
CA ILE A 54 3.03 9.55 -7.63
C ILE A 54 3.59 8.28 -8.27
N THR A 55 3.07 7.86 -9.43
CA THR A 55 3.49 6.63 -10.13
C THR A 55 4.94 6.68 -10.63
N GLN A 56 5.54 7.88 -10.77
CA GLN A 56 6.93 8.07 -11.17
C GLN A 56 7.92 8.04 -10.00
N VAL A 57 7.45 8.19 -8.75
CA VAL A 57 8.33 8.35 -7.57
C VAL A 57 9.20 7.12 -7.36
N GLN A 58 8.58 5.93 -7.26
CA GLN A 58 9.29 4.68 -7.00
C GLN A 58 10.19 4.25 -8.17
N PRO A 59 9.74 4.24 -9.45
CA PRO A 59 10.62 3.90 -10.57
C PRO A 59 11.85 4.80 -10.69
N LEU A 60 11.70 6.11 -10.42
CA LEU A 60 12.83 7.04 -10.42
C LEU A 60 13.79 6.78 -9.25
N ALA A 61 13.26 6.46 -8.07
CA ALA A 61 14.06 6.10 -6.90
C ALA A 61 14.94 4.87 -7.17
N ASP A 62 14.32 3.83 -7.72
CA ASP A 62 14.97 2.58 -8.08
C ASP A 62 16.04 2.80 -9.16
N ALA A 63 15.73 3.61 -10.17
CA ALA A 63 16.69 3.97 -11.21
C ALA A 63 17.89 4.75 -10.66
N ILE A 64 17.68 5.71 -9.75
CA ILE A 64 18.80 6.45 -9.13
C ILE A 64 19.63 5.50 -8.24
N ALA A 65 18.97 4.66 -7.44
CA ALA A 65 19.62 3.68 -6.59
C ALA A 65 20.46 2.68 -7.39
N PHE A 66 20.02 2.28 -8.58
CA PHE A 66 20.79 1.42 -9.48
C PHE A 66 22.15 2.03 -9.89
N TYR A 67 22.21 3.36 -10.06
CA TYR A 67 23.44 4.07 -10.46
C TYR A 67 24.28 4.58 -9.28
N ASN A 68 23.75 4.52 -8.05
CA ASN A 68 24.48 4.92 -6.85
C ASN A 68 25.70 4.03 -6.63
N GLY A 69 26.81 4.64 -6.18
CA GLY A 69 27.97 3.87 -5.72
C GLY A 69 27.77 3.35 -4.29
N ALA A 70 28.59 2.40 -3.86
CA ALA A 70 28.47 1.74 -2.55
C ALA A 70 28.34 2.70 -1.34
N ASP A 71 28.95 3.88 -1.39
CA ASP A 71 28.93 4.87 -0.29
C ASP A 71 27.72 5.83 -0.32
N GLN A 72 26.81 5.70 -1.30
CA GLN A 72 25.66 6.60 -1.45
C GLN A 72 24.38 5.95 -0.92
N PRO A 73 23.64 6.64 -0.03
CA PRO A 73 22.35 6.13 0.42
C PRO A 73 21.34 6.13 -0.74
N PRO A 74 20.35 5.22 -0.72
CA PRO A 74 19.24 5.28 -1.66
C PRO A 74 18.45 6.59 -1.49
N PRO A 75 17.74 7.05 -2.54
CA PRO A 75 16.85 8.20 -2.44
C PRO A 75 15.83 8.03 -1.31
N MET A 76 15.56 9.10 -0.58
CA MET A 76 14.45 9.16 0.35
C MET A 76 13.17 9.51 -0.41
N LEU A 77 12.06 8.90 -0.05
CA LEU A 77 10.75 9.19 -0.64
C LEU A 77 9.89 9.83 0.43
N LEU A 78 9.16 10.89 0.10
CA LEU A 78 8.08 11.37 0.96
C LEU A 78 6.78 10.67 0.51
N PRO A 79 6.24 9.72 1.30
CA PRO A 79 5.04 8.99 0.90
C PRO A 79 3.85 9.93 0.74
N ASP A 80 2.98 9.65 -0.23
CA ASP A 80 1.64 10.23 -0.25
C ASP A 80 0.77 9.59 0.85
N TRP A 81 -0.33 10.24 1.22
CA TRP A 81 -1.30 9.59 2.10
C TRP A 81 -2.05 8.43 1.44
N GLU A 82 -1.95 8.28 0.11
CA GLU A 82 -2.66 7.29 -0.70
C GLU A 82 -4.18 7.38 -0.53
N MET A 83 -4.65 8.60 -0.25
CA MET A 83 -6.04 8.93 0.02
C MET A 83 -6.50 10.03 -0.91
N LEU A 84 -7.75 9.94 -1.36
CA LEU A 84 -8.35 11.03 -2.11
C LEU A 84 -8.64 12.21 -1.17
N PRO A 85 -8.48 13.48 -1.60
CA PRO A 85 -8.79 14.63 -0.76
C PRO A 85 -10.18 14.55 -0.13
N TYR A 86 -10.28 14.89 1.17
CA TYR A 86 -11.52 14.81 1.95
C TYR A 86 -12.12 13.40 2.06
N ASP A 87 -11.30 12.35 2.06
CA ASP A 87 -11.80 11.02 2.37
C ASP A 87 -12.18 10.86 3.85
N HIS A 88 -12.94 9.81 4.13
CA HIS A 88 -13.36 9.46 5.49
C HIS A 88 -12.47 8.41 6.15
N PHE A 89 -11.46 7.93 5.43
CA PHE A 89 -10.44 7.00 5.90
C PHE A 89 -9.20 7.76 6.34
N SER A 90 -8.51 7.24 7.35
CA SER A 90 -7.18 7.71 7.73
C SER A 90 -6.12 6.95 6.91
N PRO A 91 -4.98 7.58 6.60
CA PRO A 91 -3.83 6.88 6.01
C PRO A 91 -3.37 5.71 6.89
N ASP A 92 -2.73 4.73 6.26
CA ASP A 92 -2.11 3.62 7.00
C ASP A 92 -1.04 4.13 7.96
N GLN A 93 -0.91 3.50 9.13
CA GLN A 93 0.04 3.93 10.15
C GLN A 93 1.50 3.73 9.71
N GLU A 94 1.78 2.77 8.84
CA GLU A 94 3.10 2.57 8.25
C GLU A 94 3.48 3.75 7.35
N LEU A 95 2.55 4.24 6.52
CA LEU A 95 2.78 5.44 5.69
C LEU A 95 3.04 6.69 6.56
N ILE A 96 2.27 6.87 7.64
CA ILE A 96 2.50 7.98 8.60
C ILE A 96 3.87 7.84 9.27
N SER A 97 4.25 6.63 9.67
CA SER A 97 5.54 6.31 10.27
C SER A 97 6.69 6.68 9.33
N GLU A 98 6.60 6.30 8.05
CA GLU A 98 7.59 6.62 7.03
C GLU A 98 7.67 8.13 6.77
N ARG A 99 6.53 8.81 6.64
CA ARG A 99 6.46 10.27 6.45
C ARG A 99 7.15 11.00 7.60
N LEU A 100 6.82 10.67 8.85
CA LEU A 100 7.45 11.29 10.02
C LEU A 100 8.96 11.03 10.05
N SER A 101 9.40 9.81 9.70
CA SER A 101 10.82 9.46 9.60
C SER A 101 11.55 10.33 8.58
N VAL A 102 10.95 10.52 7.40
CA VAL A 102 11.50 11.34 6.32
C VAL A 102 11.59 12.80 6.75
N LEU A 103 10.49 13.36 7.28
CA LEU A 103 10.46 14.75 7.75
C LEU A 103 11.48 15.03 8.85
N HIS A 104 11.67 14.10 9.80
CA HIS A 104 12.69 14.24 10.83
C HIS A 104 14.11 14.19 10.24
N ARG A 105 14.40 13.24 9.35
CA ARG A 105 15.71 13.09 8.71
C ARG A 105 16.08 14.27 7.80
N LEU A 106 15.09 14.92 7.17
CA LEU A 106 15.30 16.10 6.32
C LEU A 106 15.98 17.25 7.08
N GLN A 107 15.64 17.45 8.35
CA GLN A 107 16.15 18.56 9.16
C GLN A 107 17.68 18.51 9.38
N VAL A 108 18.25 17.30 9.35
CA VAL A 108 19.70 17.07 9.56
C VAL A 108 20.42 16.61 8.29
N MET A 109 19.72 16.56 7.16
CA MET A 109 20.27 16.09 5.91
C MET A 109 21.34 17.04 5.37
N LYS A 110 22.48 16.48 4.97
CA LYS A 110 23.59 17.27 4.38
C LYS A 110 23.74 17.06 2.87
N GLN A 111 23.40 15.86 2.41
CA GLN A 111 23.54 15.42 1.02
C GLN A 111 22.60 14.25 0.75
N GLY A 112 22.32 14.00 -0.53
CA GLY A 112 21.46 12.90 -1.00
C GLY A 112 20.26 13.39 -1.80
N VAL A 113 19.36 12.47 -2.15
CA VAL A 113 18.19 12.74 -2.98
C VAL A 113 16.92 12.50 -2.18
N ILE A 114 15.96 13.40 -2.31
CA ILE A 114 14.59 13.23 -1.84
C ILE A 114 13.68 13.31 -3.06
N ILE A 115 12.74 12.39 -3.19
CA ILE A 115 11.79 12.35 -4.31
C ILE A 115 10.38 12.53 -3.76
N VAL A 116 9.60 13.39 -4.41
CA VAL A 116 8.22 13.68 -4.05
C VAL A 116 7.41 13.99 -5.31
N ALA A 117 6.15 13.54 -5.36
CA ALA A 117 5.24 13.97 -6.41
C ALA A 117 4.79 15.42 -6.18
N VAL A 118 4.55 16.18 -7.25
CA VAL A 118 4.08 17.57 -7.14
C VAL A 118 2.76 17.70 -6.36
N THR A 119 1.90 16.68 -6.41
CA THR A 119 0.65 16.61 -5.64
C THR A 119 0.91 16.50 -4.14
N THR A 120 1.81 15.61 -3.72
CA THR A 120 2.21 15.43 -2.32
C THR A 120 2.99 16.64 -1.80
N LEU A 121 3.82 17.25 -2.64
CA LEU A 121 4.56 18.48 -2.33
C LEU A 121 3.62 19.66 -2.02
N SER A 122 2.43 19.71 -2.65
CA SER A 122 1.47 20.79 -2.43
C SER A 122 0.80 20.75 -1.05
N GLN A 123 0.89 19.63 -0.33
CA GLN A 123 0.20 19.42 0.93
C GLN A 123 0.82 20.25 2.07
N ARG A 124 -0.03 20.83 2.94
CA ARG A 124 0.40 21.44 4.20
C ARG A 124 0.78 20.37 5.22
N LEU A 125 1.85 20.64 5.96
CA LEU A 125 2.43 19.74 6.95
C LEU A 125 2.35 20.34 8.36
N ALA A 126 2.61 19.50 9.36
CA ALA A 126 2.85 19.95 10.72
C ALA A 126 4.02 20.95 10.77
N PRO A 127 4.04 21.90 11.71
CA PRO A 127 5.20 22.77 11.96
C PRO A 127 6.49 21.98 12.19
N VAL A 128 7.64 22.51 11.77
CA VAL A 128 8.94 21.84 11.94
C VAL A 128 9.23 21.53 13.42
N ASP A 129 8.85 22.42 14.33
CA ASP A 129 9.04 22.26 15.77
C ASP A 129 8.08 21.26 16.42
N TYR A 130 7.06 20.79 15.69
CA TYR A 130 6.16 19.74 16.17
C TYR A 130 6.89 18.43 16.42
N LEU A 131 7.77 18.02 15.48
CA LEU A 131 8.48 16.74 15.58
C LEU A 131 9.35 16.70 16.83
N ASP A 132 10.22 17.69 17.03
CA ASP A 132 11.13 17.73 18.18
C ASP A 132 10.38 17.84 19.51
N ARG A 133 9.26 18.59 19.55
CA ARG A 133 8.47 18.80 20.77
C ARG A 133 7.84 17.52 21.30
N TYR A 134 7.41 16.64 20.40
CA TYR A 134 6.70 15.40 20.75
C TYR A 134 7.54 14.13 20.52
N SER A 135 8.81 14.30 20.15
CA SER A 135 9.77 13.19 20.11
C SER A 135 10.24 12.81 21.51
N LEU A 136 10.57 11.55 21.70
CA LEU A 136 10.95 10.99 22.99
C LEU A 136 12.23 10.17 22.84
N TRP A 137 13.15 10.37 23.78
CA TRP A 137 14.35 9.57 23.93
C TRP A 137 14.21 8.72 25.19
N LEU A 138 14.57 7.46 25.08
CA LEU A 138 14.58 6.55 26.21
C LEU A 138 15.87 5.73 26.23
N ASP A 139 16.60 5.82 27.34
CA ASP A 139 17.86 5.12 27.59
C ASP A 139 17.65 4.00 28.63
N ILE A 140 18.51 2.98 28.61
CA ILE A 140 18.65 2.07 29.77
C ILE A 140 19.04 2.90 31.00
N GLU A 141 18.67 2.42 32.19
CA GLU A 141 18.89 3.06 33.49
C GLU A 141 18.05 4.32 33.75
N GLN A 142 17.25 4.78 32.77
CA GLN A 142 16.33 5.89 32.95
C GLN A 142 15.17 5.53 33.88
N HIS A 143 14.79 6.44 34.77
CA HIS A 143 13.59 6.27 35.61
C HIS A 143 12.33 6.75 34.89
N ILE A 144 11.27 5.95 34.92
CA ILE A 144 9.98 6.17 34.28
C ILE A 144 8.86 6.11 35.33
N ASP A 145 8.16 7.23 35.50
CA ASP A 145 6.82 7.22 36.09
C ASP A 145 5.82 6.69 35.07
N LEU A 146 5.27 5.50 35.30
CA LEU A 146 4.39 4.80 34.35
C LEU A 146 3.15 5.62 33.98
N ASP A 147 2.53 6.30 34.96
CA ASP A 147 1.32 7.10 34.72
C ASP A 147 1.66 8.34 33.87
N GLY A 148 2.72 9.07 34.26
CA GLY A 148 3.23 10.20 33.48
C GLY A 148 3.69 9.79 32.07
N PHE A 149 4.33 8.63 31.92
CA PHE A 149 4.77 8.13 30.62
C PHE A 149 3.60 7.75 29.71
N ARG A 150 2.57 7.10 30.27
CA ARG A 150 1.32 6.82 29.55
C ARG A 150 0.67 8.10 29.05
N GLU A 151 0.56 9.13 29.90
CA GLU A 151 0.03 10.43 29.49
C GLU A 151 0.88 11.07 28.39
N LYS A 152 2.20 10.98 28.51
CA LYS A 152 3.15 11.54 27.53
C LYS A 152 3.00 10.89 26.15
N LEU A 153 2.93 9.55 26.08
CA LEU A 153 2.68 8.81 24.85
C LEU A 153 1.30 9.13 24.25
N THR A 154 0.27 9.19 25.09
CA THR A 154 -1.09 9.54 24.64
C THR A 154 -1.13 10.95 24.03
N ARG A 155 -0.48 11.93 24.67
CA ARG A 155 -0.36 13.31 24.16
C ARG A 155 0.46 13.40 22.86
N ALA A 156 1.46 12.54 22.72
CA ALA A 156 2.23 12.39 21.48
C ALA A 156 1.44 11.70 20.36
N GLY A 157 0.22 11.22 20.61
CA GLY A 157 -0.68 10.64 19.60
C GLY A 157 -0.66 9.12 19.51
N TYR A 158 0.00 8.43 20.44
CA TYR A 158 0.00 6.96 20.50
C TYR A 158 -1.30 6.41 21.06
N THR A 159 -1.68 5.22 20.61
CA THR A 159 -2.92 4.53 20.99
C THR A 159 -2.62 3.47 22.05
N PHE A 160 -3.27 3.57 23.20
CA PHE A 160 -3.18 2.55 24.24
C PHE A 160 -4.02 1.34 23.85
N VAL A 161 -3.36 0.20 23.62
CA VAL A 161 -3.98 -1.04 23.15
C VAL A 161 -3.70 -2.19 24.12
N ASN A 162 -4.45 -3.28 23.97
CA ASN A 162 -4.19 -4.49 24.73
C ASN A 162 -2.89 -5.15 24.25
N GLN A 163 -2.66 -5.23 22.95
CA GLN A 163 -1.50 -5.87 22.33
C GLN A 163 -1.00 -5.00 21.20
N VAL A 164 0.31 -4.77 21.16
CA VAL A 164 0.98 -3.96 20.16
C VAL A 164 1.14 -4.77 18.88
N ILE A 165 0.56 -4.27 17.78
CA ILE A 165 0.61 -4.93 16.46
C ILE A 165 1.06 -3.95 15.38
N ALA A 166 0.64 -2.68 15.42
CA ALA A 166 0.92 -1.69 14.39
C ALA A 166 1.67 -0.48 14.95
N HIS A 167 2.29 0.32 14.08
CA HIS A 167 2.91 1.59 14.47
C HIS A 167 1.93 2.51 15.19
N GLY A 168 2.43 3.23 16.20
CA GLY A 168 1.60 4.09 17.03
C GLY A 168 0.89 3.37 18.19
N ASP A 169 0.98 2.03 18.28
CA ASP A 169 0.43 1.26 19.40
C ASP A 169 1.38 1.23 20.60
N PHE A 170 0.81 1.22 21.81
CA PHE A 170 1.55 0.89 23.02
C PHE A 170 0.67 0.20 24.07
N THR A 171 1.31 -0.53 24.98
CA THR A 171 0.67 -1.14 26.14
C THR A 171 1.61 -1.11 27.34
N ILE A 172 1.04 -1.13 28.55
CA ILE A 172 1.78 -1.17 29.81
C ILE A 172 1.18 -2.29 30.67
N ARG A 173 2.01 -3.26 31.03
CA ARG A 173 1.61 -4.46 31.78
C ARG A 173 2.59 -4.70 32.92
N GLY A 174 2.29 -4.15 34.10
CA GLY A 174 3.22 -4.16 35.23
C GLY A 174 4.50 -3.41 34.87
N GLY A 175 5.66 -4.05 35.04
CA GLY A 175 6.97 -3.49 34.65
C GLY A 175 7.32 -3.65 33.18
N ILE A 176 6.39 -3.99 32.29
CA ILE A 176 6.67 -4.17 30.86
C ILE A 176 5.89 -3.13 30.04
N ILE A 177 6.59 -2.45 29.15
CA ILE A 177 6.00 -1.54 28.16
C ILE A 177 6.31 -2.10 26.77
N ASP A 178 5.29 -2.48 26.01
CA ASP A 178 5.46 -2.73 24.58
C ASP A 178 5.02 -1.50 23.81
N LEU A 179 5.77 -1.12 22.77
CA LEU A 179 5.54 0.09 22.00
C LEU A 179 6.01 -0.13 20.56
N PHE A 180 5.23 0.32 19.58
CA PHE A 180 5.66 0.37 18.19
C PHE A 180 5.85 1.83 17.76
N PRO A 181 7.08 2.36 17.81
CA PRO A 181 7.33 3.76 17.49
C PRO A 181 7.10 4.11 16.03
N MET A 182 6.56 5.29 15.80
CA MET A 182 6.67 5.95 14.50
C MET A 182 8.15 6.21 14.16
N GLY A 183 8.51 5.96 12.91
CA GLY A 183 9.86 6.07 12.38
C GLY A 183 10.75 4.84 12.58
N SER A 184 10.31 3.83 13.33
CA SER A 184 11.00 2.54 13.48
C SER A 184 10.41 1.49 12.55
N LYS A 185 11.23 0.52 12.11
CA LYS A 185 10.76 -0.67 11.36
C LYS A 185 10.30 -1.81 12.27
N VAL A 186 10.63 -1.75 13.56
CA VAL A 186 10.38 -2.82 14.53
C VAL A 186 9.85 -2.25 15.85
N PRO A 187 8.99 -3.00 16.58
CA PRO A 187 8.51 -2.56 17.88
C PRO A 187 9.49 -2.95 19.00
N PHE A 188 9.36 -2.27 20.14
CA PHE A 188 10.22 -2.43 21.30
C PHE A 188 9.46 -2.86 22.55
N ARG A 189 10.08 -3.77 23.32
CA ARG A 189 9.70 -4.16 24.66
C ARG A 189 10.69 -3.55 25.64
N ILE A 190 10.20 -2.72 26.54
CA ILE A 190 10.95 -2.07 27.60
C ILE A 190 10.60 -2.78 28.90
N GLU A 191 11.58 -3.40 29.53
CA GLU A 191 11.45 -4.07 30.82
C GLU A 191 11.96 -3.14 31.92
N LEU A 192 11.16 -2.96 32.97
CA LEU A 192 11.45 -2.13 34.12
C LEU A 192 11.73 -2.99 35.35
N PHE A 193 12.73 -2.59 36.11
CA PHE A 193 12.94 -3.02 37.48
C PHE A 193 12.55 -1.87 38.41
N ASP A 194 11.47 -2.06 39.17
CA ASP A 194 10.76 -0.98 39.88
C ASP A 194 10.33 0.13 38.91
N ASP A 195 10.95 1.31 38.96
CA ASP A 195 10.70 2.45 38.07
C ASP A 195 11.84 2.69 37.08
N GLN A 196 12.87 1.83 37.05
CA GLN A 196 14.06 2.00 36.22
C GLN A 196 14.03 1.08 34.99
N VAL A 197 14.41 1.60 33.81
CA VAL A 197 14.59 0.79 32.60
C VAL A 197 15.75 -0.18 32.77
N GLU A 198 15.43 -1.49 32.84
CA GLU A 198 16.40 -2.58 32.95
C GLU A 198 16.88 -3.02 31.57
N SER A 199 15.96 -3.20 30.61
CA SER A 199 16.34 -3.58 29.25
C SER A 199 15.37 -3.06 28.20
N ILE A 200 15.89 -2.79 27.01
CA ILE A 200 15.09 -2.46 25.83
C ILE A 200 15.41 -3.52 24.76
N ARG A 201 14.38 -4.15 24.21
CA ARG A 201 14.53 -5.22 23.21
C ARG A 201 13.59 -5.02 22.04
N THR A 202 14.01 -5.38 20.84
CA THR A 202 13.07 -5.56 19.73
C THR A 202 12.17 -6.77 20.01
N PHE A 203 10.96 -6.80 19.45
CA PHE A 203 10.13 -8.01 19.48
C PHE A 203 9.35 -8.18 18.19
N ASP A 204 8.90 -9.39 17.93
CA ASP A 204 8.06 -9.72 16.78
C ASP A 204 6.58 -9.51 17.13
N PRO A 205 5.83 -8.65 16.41
CA PRO A 205 4.45 -8.29 16.75
C PRO A 205 3.44 -9.45 16.60
N GLU A 206 3.80 -10.53 15.91
CA GLU A 206 2.90 -11.69 15.75
C GLU A 206 3.11 -12.71 16.87
N SER A 207 4.35 -13.18 17.03
CA SER A 207 4.75 -14.16 18.04
C SER A 207 4.88 -13.57 19.45
N GLN A 208 4.99 -12.24 19.57
CA GLN A 208 5.18 -11.50 20.82
C GLN A 208 6.47 -11.86 21.57
N ARG A 209 7.47 -12.38 20.84
CA ARG A 209 8.77 -12.81 21.38
C ARG A 209 9.82 -11.74 21.16
N SER A 210 10.62 -11.49 22.20
CA SER A 210 11.72 -10.54 22.15
C SER A 210 12.95 -11.10 21.44
N ASN A 211 13.66 -10.22 20.74
CA ASN A 211 14.82 -10.52 19.91
C ASN A 211 16.06 -9.76 20.44
N GLU A 212 16.57 -8.80 19.68
CA GLU A 212 17.83 -8.10 19.91
C GLU A 212 17.68 -7.03 21.01
N SER A 213 18.74 -6.81 21.81
CA SER A 213 18.77 -5.77 22.86
C SER A 213 19.36 -4.47 22.33
N LEU A 214 18.89 -3.34 22.86
CA LEU A 214 19.26 -1.99 22.45
C LEU A 214 19.56 -1.13 23.68
N ASP A 215 20.52 -0.21 23.55
CA ASP A 215 20.91 0.70 24.64
C ASP A 215 19.99 1.92 24.76
N GLN A 216 19.38 2.35 23.65
CA GLN A 216 18.52 3.52 23.58
C GLN A 216 17.51 3.38 22.44
N ILE A 217 16.38 4.08 22.56
CA ILE A 217 15.38 4.21 21.49
C ILE A 217 14.95 5.68 21.33
N HIS A 218 14.60 6.03 20.09
CA HIS A 218 14.03 7.32 19.73
C HIS A 218 12.64 7.10 19.15
N LEU A 219 11.67 7.85 19.65
CA LEU A 219 10.26 7.75 19.28
C LEU A 219 9.85 9.06 18.61
N LEU A 220 9.31 8.98 17.40
CA LEU A 220 8.62 10.12 16.78
C LEU A 220 7.18 10.22 17.31
N PRO A 221 6.49 11.35 17.09
CA PRO A 221 5.09 11.49 17.49
C PRO A 221 4.22 10.42 16.84
N GLY A 222 3.17 9.94 17.51
CA GLY A 222 2.28 8.90 17.00
C GLY A 222 1.39 9.34 15.84
N ARG A 223 1.34 10.64 15.53
CA ARG A 223 0.56 11.25 14.44
C ARG A 223 1.25 12.48 13.89
N GLU A 224 0.76 12.99 12.76
CA GLU A 224 1.19 14.28 12.19
C GLU A 224 0.57 15.51 12.88
N PHE A 225 -0.18 15.33 13.97
CA PHE A 225 -0.75 16.43 14.77
C PHE A 225 -0.90 16.04 16.25
N PRO A 226 -0.78 17.01 17.17
CA PRO A 226 -0.85 16.76 18.60
C PRO A 226 -2.29 16.54 19.08
N ILE A 227 -2.44 15.74 20.14
CA ILE A 227 -3.71 15.49 20.81
C ILE A 227 -3.59 15.88 22.28
N THR A 228 -3.58 17.19 22.49
CA THR A 228 -3.47 17.85 23.79
C THR A 228 -4.67 18.77 23.99
N ASP A 229 -4.98 19.15 25.22
CA ASP A 229 -6.08 20.10 25.48
C ASP A 229 -5.87 21.43 24.74
N GLU A 230 -4.62 21.85 24.61
CA GLU A 230 -4.19 23.05 23.87
C GLU A 230 -4.47 22.91 22.37
N SER A 231 -4.05 21.78 21.76
CA SER A 231 -4.27 21.55 20.33
C SER A 231 -5.74 21.31 19.97
N ILE A 232 -6.51 20.68 20.86
CA ILE A 232 -7.96 20.51 20.71
C ILE A 232 -8.70 21.86 20.85
N THR A 233 -8.25 22.73 21.75
CA THR A 233 -8.78 24.09 21.86
C THR A 233 -8.45 24.90 20.59
N CYS A 234 -7.22 24.79 20.08
CA CYS A 234 -6.82 25.38 18.81
C CYS A 234 -7.69 24.86 17.65
N PHE A 235 -7.90 23.55 17.60
CA PHE A 235 -8.78 22.90 16.63
C PHE A 235 -10.16 23.54 16.61
N PHE A 236 -10.83 23.64 17.75
CA PHE A 236 -12.20 24.19 17.78
C PHE A 236 -12.27 25.67 17.44
N ARG A 237 -11.28 26.47 17.84
CA ARG A 237 -11.15 27.88 17.46
C ARG A 237 -11.02 28.03 15.94
N ASN A 238 -10.12 27.25 15.34
CA ASN A 238 -9.87 27.29 13.90
C ASN A 238 -11.05 26.70 13.11
N TYR A 239 -11.67 25.63 13.62
CA TYR A 239 -12.87 25.02 13.05
C TYR A 239 -14.00 26.02 12.91
N GLN A 240 -14.29 26.82 13.95
CA GLN A 240 -15.29 27.89 13.89
C GLN A 240 -14.91 29.03 12.92
N THR A 241 -13.61 29.33 12.81
CA THR A 241 -13.11 30.39 11.93
C THR A 241 -13.25 30.00 10.46
N HIS A 242 -12.94 28.76 10.11
CA HIS A 242 -12.98 28.27 8.74
C HIS A 242 -14.35 27.74 8.29
N LEU A 243 -15.19 27.25 9.22
CA LEU A 243 -16.45 26.58 8.92
C LEU A 243 -17.60 27.32 9.62
N GLN A 244 -18.32 28.16 8.86
CA GLN A 244 -19.32 29.12 9.33
C GLN A 244 -20.69 28.53 9.74
N THR A 245 -20.85 27.21 9.76
CA THR A 245 -22.13 26.52 10.05
C THR A 245 -22.30 26.20 11.55
N ASN A 246 -23.49 25.71 11.95
CA ASN A 246 -23.78 25.14 13.28
C ASN A 246 -22.98 23.84 13.52
N ALA A 247 -21.66 23.95 13.42
CA ALA A 247 -20.73 22.86 13.24
C ALA A 247 -20.46 22.11 14.55
N SER A 248 -21.01 22.59 15.67
CA SER A 248 -21.01 21.89 16.97
C SER A 248 -21.89 20.64 17.00
N GLN A 249 -22.81 20.49 16.03
CA GLN A 249 -23.64 19.28 15.88
C GLN A 249 -23.01 18.23 14.96
N ALA A 250 -22.00 18.60 14.16
CA ALA A 250 -21.33 17.70 13.23
C ALA A 250 -20.73 16.50 13.97
N PHE A 251 -20.82 15.30 13.39
CA PHE A 251 -20.19 14.08 13.92
C PHE A 251 -18.72 14.30 14.31
N LEU A 252 -17.90 14.89 13.43
CA LEU A 252 -16.47 15.15 13.68
C LEU A 252 -16.25 15.96 14.97
N TYR A 253 -16.99 17.06 15.13
CA TYR A 253 -16.88 17.93 16.28
C TYR A 253 -17.28 17.20 17.58
N ARG A 254 -18.36 16.41 17.54
CA ARG A 254 -18.85 15.65 18.70
C ARG A 254 -17.87 14.57 19.14
N GLU A 255 -17.26 13.86 18.20
CA GLU A 255 -16.27 12.82 18.49
C GLU A 255 -15.02 13.41 19.14
N LEU A 256 -14.43 14.46 18.56
CA LEU A 256 -13.26 15.14 19.13
C LEU A 256 -13.55 15.71 20.50
N LYS A 257 -14.73 16.32 20.70
CA LYS A 257 -15.14 16.85 22.01
C LYS A 257 -15.30 15.74 23.05
N ALA A 258 -15.63 14.54 22.62
CA ALA A 258 -15.71 13.36 23.47
C ALA A 258 -14.35 12.64 23.63
N GLY A 259 -13.25 13.24 23.16
CA GLY A 259 -11.89 12.67 23.25
C GLY A 259 -11.63 11.52 22.28
N ARG A 260 -12.45 11.35 21.23
CA ARG A 260 -12.28 10.32 20.21
C ARG A 260 -11.77 10.90 18.91
N ILE A 261 -10.92 10.16 18.23
CA ILE A 261 -10.29 10.55 16.96
C ILE A 261 -11.02 9.79 15.85
N PRO A 262 -11.92 10.44 15.08
CA PRO A 262 -12.59 9.77 13.98
C PRO A 262 -11.64 9.54 12.81
N ALA A 263 -11.89 8.50 12.00
CA ALA A 263 -11.14 8.25 10.78
C ALA A 263 -11.26 9.43 9.80
N GLY A 264 -10.20 9.72 9.04
CA GLY A 264 -10.12 10.86 8.11
C GLY A 264 -9.92 12.22 8.78
N ILE A 265 -9.52 12.23 10.06
CA ILE A 265 -9.18 13.46 10.80
C ILE A 265 -7.98 14.19 10.22
N GLU A 266 -7.13 13.48 9.47
CA GLU A 266 -5.93 13.99 8.82
C GLU A 266 -6.25 15.13 7.84
N PHE A 267 -7.41 15.09 7.18
CA PHE A 267 -7.92 16.21 6.35
C PHE A 267 -8.39 17.44 7.14
N TYR A 268 -8.14 17.46 8.45
CA TYR A 268 -8.32 18.62 9.33
C TYR A 268 -7.03 18.98 10.08
N LEU A 269 -5.88 18.40 9.69
CA LEU A 269 -4.56 18.66 10.27
C LEU A 269 -4.29 20.16 10.49
N PRO A 270 -4.57 21.08 9.53
CA PRO A 270 -4.27 22.50 9.72
C PRO A 270 -4.98 23.15 10.91
N LEU A 271 -6.11 22.59 11.36
CA LEU A 271 -6.86 23.16 12.48
C LEU A 271 -6.14 22.93 13.82
N PHE A 272 -5.28 21.91 13.94
CA PHE A 272 -4.54 21.62 15.17
C PHE A 272 -3.38 22.59 15.44
N PHE A 273 -3.08 23.47 14.48
CA PHE A 273 -1.94 24.39 14.55
C PHE A 273 -2.36 25.84 14.31
N GLU A 274 -1.61 26.79 14.84
CA GLU A 274 -1.83 28.22 14.50
C GLU A 274 -1.30 28.56 13.11
N LYS A 275 -0.24 27.89 12.69
CA LYS A 275 0.37 27.99 11.38
C LYS A 275 0.88 26.60 11.00
N THR A 276 0.58 26.14 9.78
CA THR A 276 1.16 24.92 9.21
C THR A 276 2.49 25.22 8.50
N ALA A 277 3.27 24.19 8.24
CA ALA A 277 4.45 24.25 7.39
C ALA A 277 4.17 23.66 6.00
N THR A 278 5.19 23.71 5.16
CA THR A 278 5.30 23.10 3.84
C THR A 278 6.56 22.25 3.82
N LEU A 279 6.76 21.41 2.80
CA LEU A 279 8.01 20.64 2.71
C LEU A 279 9.25 21.55 2.68
N PHE A 280 9.16 22.74 2.07
CA PHE A 280 10.26 23.71 1.99
C PHE A 280 10.77 24.17 3.36
N ASP A 281 9.90 24.23 4.37
CA ASP A 281 10.30 24.60 5.73
C ASP A 281 11.17 23.53 6.41
N TYR A 282 11.06 22.26 5.97
CA TYR A 282 11.86 21.14 6.46
C TYR A 282 13.20 20.98 5.73
N LEU A 283 13.37 21.63 4.57
CA LEU A 283 14.56 21.46 3.75
C LEU A 283 15.74 22.29 4.27
N PRO A 284 16.96 21.73 4.23
CA PRO A 284 18.18 22.51 4.45
C PRO A 284 18.28 23.68 3.45
N ALA A 285 18.69 24.86 3.90
CA ALA A 285 18.69 26.09 3.09
C ALA A 285 19.56 26.05 1.82
N ASN A 286 20.47 25.07 1.68
CA ASN A 286 21.32 24.88 0.51
C ASN A 286 20.76 23.85 -0.50
N THR A 287 19.56 23.33 -0.28
CA THR A 287 18.91 22.33 -1.16
C THR A 287 18.74 22.86 -2.59
N ALA A 288 18.85 21.98 -3.58
CA ALA A 288 18.55 22.30 -4.98
C ALA A 288 17.31 21.52 -5.47
N LEU A 289 16.48 22.18 -6.28
CA LEU A 289 15.26 21.58 -6.84
C LEU A 289 15.51 21.01 -8.24
N PHE A 290 14.83 19.91 -8.54
CA PHE A 290 14.78 19.27 -9.86
C PHE A 290 13.32 19.00 -10.21
N TYR A 291 12.83 19.58 -11.30
CA TYR A 291 11.42 19.44 -11.69
C TYR A 291 11.26 19.55 -13.20
N THR A 292 10.20 18.97 -13.76
CA THR A 292 9.93 18.98 -15.20
C THR A 292 9.17 20.25 -15.62
N ASP A 293 9.07 20.50 -16.92
CA ASP A 293 8.22 21.55 -17.47
C ASP A 293 6.71 21.33 -17.18
N GLU A 294 6.28 20.09 -16.92
CA GLU A 294 4.87 19.71 -16.79
C GLU A 294 4.34 19.80 -15.35
N CYS A 295 5.23 19.83 -14.35
CA CYS A 295 4.86 19.85 -12.93
C CYS A 295 3.81 20.94 -12.60
N PHE A 296 3.86 22.09 -13.26
CA PHE A 296 2.91 23.19 -13.02
C PHE A 296 1.48 22.79 -13.41
N SER A 297 1.31 22.22 -14.60
CA SER A 297 0.01 21.77 -15.10
C SER A 297 -0.54 20.60 -14.26
N HIS A 298 0.33 19.70 -13.79
CA HIS A 298 -0.06 18.64 -12.86
C HIS A 298 -0.55 19.19 -11.51
N ALA A 299 0.11 20.22 -10.98
CA ALA A 299 -0.34 20.91 -9.77
C ALA A 299 -1.68 21.64 -9.96
N GLU A 300 -1.90 22.28 -11.12
CA GLU A 300 -3.19 22.91 -11.45
C GLU A 300 -4.33 21.89 -11.54
N ASN A 301 -4.13 20.79 -12.27
CA ASN A 301 -5.13 19.72 -12.39
C ASN A 301 -5.48 19.11 -11.03
N PHE A 302 -4.48 18.89 -10.16
CA PHE A 302 -4.72 18.42 -8.80
C PHE A 302 -5.51 19.43 -7.97
N TRP A 303 -5.19 20.72 -8.09
CA TRP A 303 -5.91 21.80 -7.42
C TRP A 303 -7.38 21.87 -7.84
N GLU A 304 -7.67 21.74 -9.14
CA GLU A 304 -9.04 21.66 -9.66
C GLU A 304 -9.78 20.45 -9.10
N MET A 305 -9.18 19.26 -9.16
CA MET A 305 -9.75 18.03 -8.58
C MET A 305 -10.07 18.17 -7.07
N VAL A 306 -9.19 18.80 -6.30
CA VAL A 306 -9.42 19.07 -4.87
C VAL A 306 -10.63 19.99 -4.71
N ASN A 307 -10.78 21.04 -5.51
CA ASN A 307 -11.93 21.94 -5.41
C ASN A 307 -13.24 21.26 -5.81
N ASP A 308 -13.24 20.47 -6.89
CA ASP A 308 -14.41 19.71 -7.33
C ASP A 308 -14.87 18.72 -6.24
N ARG A 309 -13.93 17.98 -5.65
CA ARG A 309 -14.25 17.09 -4.52
C ARG A 309 -14.77 17.85 -3.32
N ARG A 310 -14.21 19.03 -3.02
CA ARG A 310 -14.70 19.88 -1.94
C ARG A 310 -16.15 20.27 -2.17
N GLU A 311 -16.51 20.71 -3.37
CA GLU A 311 -17.88 21.08 -3.73
C GLU A 311 -18.86 19.92 -3.54
N HIS A 312 -18.47 18.72 -3.97
CA HIS A 312 -19.26 17.50 -3.78
C HIS A 312 -19.43 17.12 -2.30
N ARG A 313 -18.46 17.49 -1.44
CA ARG A 313 -18.48 17.22 0.00
C ARG A 313 -19.17 18.30 0.83
N LEU A 314 -19.51 19.46 0.27
CA LEU A 314 -20.20 20.53 1.00
C LEU A 314 -21.59 20.12 1.53
N VAL A 315 -22.20 19.08 0.96
CA VAL A 315 -23.47 18.52 1.43
C VAL A 315 -23.32 17.69 2.71
N ASP A 316 -22.09 17.26 3.06
CA ASP A 316 -21.81 16.50 4.27
C ASP A 316 -21.73 17.42 5.48
N ILE A 317 -22.84 17.52 6.20
CA ILE A 317 -22.96 18.34 7.41
C ILE A 317 -22.25 17.71 8.62
N ASP A 318 -21.97 16.41 8.58
CA ASP A 318 -21.33 15.66 9.67
C ASP A 318 -19.80 15.77 9.59
N ARG A 319 -19.27 16.03 8.39
CA ARG A 319 -17.84 16.22 8.08
C ARG A 319 -17.65 17.37 7.06
N PRO A 320 -17.92 18.63 7.47
CA PRO A 320 -17.82 19.76 6.56
C PRO A 320 -16.37 19.95 6.05
N PRO A 321 -16.15 19.94 4.72
CA PRO A 321 -14.80 19.96 4.17
C PRO A 321 -14.13 21.33 4.34
N LEU A 322 -12.83 21.34 4.65
CA LEU A 322 -12.05 22.57 4.73
C LEU A 322 -11.89 23.25 3.36
N PRO A 323 -11.67 24.57 3.32
CA PRO A 323 -11.22 25.24 2.10
C PRO A 323 -9.92 24.63 1.58
N ALA A 324 -9.82 24.42 0.27
CA ALA A 324 -8.68 23.73 -0.36
C ALA A 324 -7.33 24.41 -0.03
N ASN A 325 -7.31 25.74 0.08
CA ASN A 325 -6.10 26.54 0.35
C ASN A 325 -5.59 26.41 1.80
N VAL A 326 -6.39 25.82 2.68
CA VAL A 326 -5.98 25.51 4.05
C VAL A 326 -5.22 24.17 4.10
N LEU A 327 -5.56 23.22 3.22
CA LEU A 327 -4.95 21.88 3.16
C LEU A 327 -3.81 21.78 2.16
N TYR A 328 -3.89 22.51 1.06
CA TYR A 328 -2.96 22.45 -0.06
C TYR A 328 -2.55 23.84 -0.51
N GLN A 329 -1.33 23.96 -1.04
CA GLN A 329 -0.83 25.13 -1.74
C GLN A 329 -1.43 25.19 -3.15
N GLN A 330 -1.79 26.39 -3.59
CA GLN A 330 -2.14 26.60 -4.99
C GLN A 330 -0.90 26.46 -5.87
N ALA A 331 -1.07 26.05 -7.13
CA ALA A 331 0.05 25.93 -8.08
C ALA A 331 0.90 27.22 -8.16
N ASN A 332 0.25 28.39 -8.25
CA ASN A 332 0.97 29.67 -8.29
C ASN A 332 1.74 29.99 -6.99
N GLU A 333 1.21 29.59 -5.84
CA GLU A 333 1.90 29.74 -4.55
C GLU A 333 3.11 28.81 -4.49
N LEU A 334 2.91 27.53 -4.83
CA LEU A 334 3.94 26.50 -4.85
C LEU A 334 5.12 26.87 -5.76
N PHE A 335 4.85 27.27 -7.00
CA PHE A 335 5.90 27.67 -7.96
C PHE A 335 6.45 29.08 -7.69
N GLY A 336 5.72 29.89 -6.92
CA GLY A 336 6.26 31.12 -6.34
C GLY A 336 7.44 30.82 -5.42
N GLU A 337 7.33 29.76 -4.61
CA GLU A 337 8.37 29.32 -3.67
C GLU A 337 9.63 28.79 -4.36
N PHE A 338 9.50 28.17 -5.54
CA PHE A 338 10.65 27.61 -6.28
C PHE A 338 11.71 28.68 -6.62
N LYS A 339 11.31 29.96 -6.72
CA LYS A 339 12.22 31.10 -6.97
C LYS A 339 13.22 31.34 -5.85
N ASN A 340 12.94 30.83 -4.65
CA ASN A 340 13.81 30.94 -3.49
C ASN A 340 14.93 29.88 -3.48
N TRP A 341 14.88 28.92 -4.41
CA TRP A 341 15.77 27.77 -4.43
C TRP A 341 16.57 27.69 -5.73
N PRO A 342 17.85 27.28 -5.68
CA PRO A 342 18.58 26.87 -6.87
C PRO A 342 17.83 25.71 -7.56
N ALA A 343 17.54 25.82 -8.85
CA ALA A 343 16.69 24.82 -9.50
C ALA A 343 17.15 24.42 -10.91
N VAL A 344 16.94 23.15 -11.26
CA VAL A 344 17.04 22.62 -12.61
C VAL A 344 15.65 22.35 -13.12
N LYS A 345 15.34 22.96 -14.26
CA LYS A 345 14.12 22.68 -15.01
C LYS A 345 14.45 21.68 -16.11
N VAL A 346 13.81 20.53 -16.08
CA VAL A 346 14.00 19.43 -17.04
C VAL A 346 13.01 19.60 -18.18
N GLY A 347 13.52 19.68 -19.41
CA GLY A 347 12.69 19.71 -20.61
C GLY A 347 11.96 18.40 -20.86
N THR A 348 11.00 18.40 -21.77
CA THR A 348 10.22 17.18 -22.13
C THR A 348 10.80 16.42 -23.32
N THR A 349 11.76 16.99 -24.04
CA THR A 349 12.33 16.39 -25.26
C THR A 349 13.69 15.78 -24.95
N PRO A 350 13.82 14.44 -24.96
CA PRO A 350 15.10 13.79 -24.77
C PRO A 350 16.11 14.20 -25.84
N THR A 351 17.38 14.29 -25.43
CA THR A 351 18.52 14.53 -26.32
C THR A 351 19.28 13.23 -26.52
N GLY A 352 19.85 13.06 -27.73
CA GLY A 352 20.55 11.85 -28.12
C GLY A 352 19.74 10.97 -29.08
N THR A 353 20.14 9.71 -29.20
CA THR A 353 19.43 8.71 -30.00
C THR A 353 18.80 7.71 -29.03
N PRO A 354 17.52 7.33 -29.21
CA PRO A 354 16.92 6.29 -28.38
C PRO A 354 17.62 4.95 -28.65
N LEU A 355 17.60 4.07 -27.63
CA LEU A 355 18.01 2.69 -27.82
C LEU A 355 17.21 2.05 -28.97
N PRO A 356 17.86 1.25 -29.84
CA PRO A 356 17.16 0.53 -30.89
C PRO A 356 16.20 -0.51 -30.31
N ASP A 357 15.20 -0.89 -31.10
CA ASP A 357 14.20 -1.88 -30.69
C ASP A 357 14.82 -3.28 -30.56
N VAL A 358 14.88 -3.76 -29.32
CA VAL A 358 15.40 -5.06 -28.93
C VAL A 358 14.31 -6.04 -28.49
N ARG A 359 13.03 -5.71 -28.69
CA ARG A 359 11.89 -6.52 -28.26
C ARG A 359 11.96 -7.96 -28.79
N ALA A 360 11.61 -8.90 -27.93
CA ALA A 360 11.45 -10.28 -28.27
C ALA A 360 10.18 -10.48 -29.11
N ASP A 361 10.27 -11.33 -30.12
CA ASP A 361 9.16 -11.73 -30.97
C ASP A 361 8.79 -13.18 -30.66
N ALA A 362 7.81 -13.36 -29.77
CA ALA A 362 7.38 -14.69 -29.33
C ALA A 362 6.86 -15.58 -30.48
N HIS A 363 6.44 -14.99 -31.60
CA HIS A 363 5.94 -15.71 -32.77
C HIS A 363 7.05 -16.10 -33.77
N SER A 364 8.25 -15.57 -33.58
CA SER A 364 9.41 -15.93 -34.38
C SER A 364 10.04 -17.24 -33.89
N PRO A 365 10.54 -18.12 -34.80
CA PRO A 365 11.36 -19.27 -34.41
C PRO A 365 12.67 -18.87 -33.72
N LYS A 366 13.04 -17.58 -33.74
CA LYS A 366 14.16 -17.00 -32.99
C LYS A 366 13.67 -15.79 -32.18
N PRO A 367 13.06 -16.00 -31.01
CA PRO A 367 12.37 -14.93 -30.29
C PRO A 367 13.23 -13.74 -29.92
N ILE A 368 14.51 -13.97 -29.63
CA ILE A 368 15.45 -12.93 -29.20
C ILE A 368 16.42 -12.49 -30.30
N GLN A 369 16.05 -12.67 -31.57
CA GLN A 369 16.91 -12.34 -32.71
C GLN A 369 17.33 -10.86 -32.73
N ARG A 370 16.42 -9.93 -32.37
CA ARG A 370 16.75 -8.49 -32.34
C ARG A 370 17.86 -8.18 -31.34
N LEU A 371 17.77 -8.74 -30.13
CA LEU A 371 18.81 -8.63 -29.11
C LEU A 371 20.13 -9.27 -29.58
N GLN A 372 20.09 -10.44 -30.22
CA GLN A 372 21.31 -11.07 -30.76
C GLN A 372 21.99 -10.19 -31.80
N THR A 373 21.23 -9.65 -32.75
CA THR A 373 21.75 -8.74 -33.77
C THR A 373 22.33 -7.49 -33.14
N PHE A 374 21.62 -6.89 -32.17
CA PHE A 374 22.10 -5.72 -31.44
C PHE A 374 23.45 -5.97 -30.76
N VAL A 375 23.57 -7.04 -29.97
CA VAL A 375 24.81 -7.38 -29.26
C VAL A 375 25.95 -7.72 -30.22
N ALA A 376 25.65 -8.26 -31.41
CA ALA A 376 26.66 -8.61 -32.41
C ALA A 376 27.14 -7.40 -33.25
N GLU A 377 26.24 -6.46 -33.56
CA GLU A 377 26.51 -5.35 -34.48
C GLU A 377 26.95 -4.06 -33.78
N GLN A 378 26.52 -3.83 -32.54
CA GLN A 378 26.84 -2.61 -31.81
C GLN A 378 28.18 -2.74 -31.05
N PRO A 379 29.18 -1.91 -31.35
CA PRO A 379 30.44 -1.92 -30.63
C PRO A 379 30.25 -1.32 -29.23
N GLY A 380 30.33 -2.16 -28.19
CA GLY A 380 30.19 -1.72 -26.80
C GLY A 380 30.03 -2.89 -25.83
N ARG A 381 29.71 -2.55 -24.58
CA ARG A 381 29.43 -3.49 -23.51
C ARG A 381 27.96 -3.41 -23.13
N THR A 382 27.28 -4.54 -23.05
CA THR A 382 25.84 -4.60 -22.77
C THR A 382 25.59 -5.22 -21.42
N LEU A 383 24.82 -4.53 -20.59
CA LEU A 383 24.29 -5.03 -19.33
C LEU A 383 22.80 -5.36 -19.49
N LEU A 384 22.45 -6.62 -19.27
CA LEU A 384 21.07 -7.07 -19.19
C LEU A 384 20.58 -6.93 -17.74
N VAL A 385 19.43 -6.31 -17.53
CA VAL A 385 18.86 -6.14 -16.19
C VAL A 385 17.57 -6.93 -16.09
N ALA A 386 17.55 -7.92 -15.20
CA ALA A 386 16.35 -8.67 -14.84
C ALA A 386 15.72 -8.09 -13.57
N GLU A 387 14.40 -8.12 -13.44
CA GLU A 387 13.72 -7.47 -12.32
C GLU A 387 13.82 -8.26 -11.00
N SER A 388 14.03 -9.59 -11.10
CA SER A 388 14.20 -10.47 -9.95
C SER A 388 15.13 -11.66 -10.24
N ASN A 389 15.54 -12.37 -9.20
CA ASN A 389 16.34 -13.59 -9.34
C ASN A 389 15.62 -14.67 -10.16
N GLY A 390 14.31 -14.83 -10.00
CA GLY A 390 13.52 -15.79 -10.78
C GLY A 390 13.42 -15.39 -12.24
N ARG A 391 13.20 -14.10 -12.52
CA ARG A 391 13.19 -13.57 -13.89
C ARG A 391 14.55 -13.68 -14.56
N ARG A 392 15.63 -13.47 -13.82
CA ARG A 392 17.00 -13.69 -14.29
C ARG A 392 17.19 -15.12 -14.79
N GLU A 393 16.73 -16.12 -14.04
CA GLU A 393 16.81 -17.52 -14.46
C GLU A 393 16.00 -17.81 -15.71
N ALA A 394 14.77 -17.27 -15.81
CA ALA A 394 13.94 -17.39 -17.00
C ALA A 394 14.61 -16.77 -18.23
N LEU A 395 15.13 -15.54 -18.10
CA LEU A 395 15.84 -14.83 -19.16
C LEU A 395 17.12 -15.58 -19.57
N LEU A 396 17.92 -16.09 -18.63
CA LEU A 396 19.08 -16.93 -18.92
C LEU A 396 18.69 -18.20 -19.68
N SER A 397 17.57 -18.82 -19.34
CA SER A 397 17.04 -19.98 -20.07
C SER A 397 16.75 -19.63 -21.53
N THR A 398 16.09 -18.49 -21.77
CA THR A 398 15.77 -17.98 -23.11
C THR A 398 17.03 -17.66 -23.91
N LEU A 399 18.05 -17.06 -23.28
CA LEU A 399 19.33 -16.70 -23.91
C LEU A 399 20.19 -17.93 -24.28
N ARG A 400 20.11 -19.04 -23.54
CA ARG A 400 20.93 -20.25 -23.83
C ARG A 400 20.71 -20.80 -25.23
N GLY A 401 19.45 -20.79 -25.71
CA GLY A 401 19.09 -21.29 -27.05
C GLY A 401 19.64 -20.43 -28.20
N SER A 402 20.09 -19.22 -27.90
CA SER A 402 20.54 -18.22 -28.88
C SER A 402 22.07 -18.02 -28.88
N GLY A 403 22.79 -18.70 -27.98
CA GLY A 403 24.24 -18.60 -27.87
C GLY A 403 24.75 -17.36 -27.12
N LEU A 404 23.85 -16.50 -26.62
CA LEU A 404 24.22 -15.40 -25.73
C LEU A 404 24.52 -15.94 -24.33
N LYS A 405 25.70 -15.61 -23.79
CA LYS A 405 26.16 -16.05 -22.47
C LYS A 405 26.62 -14.84 -21.63
N PRO A 406 25.68 -14.11 -21.02
CA PRO A 406 26.03 -12.98 -20.16
C PRO A 406 26.84 -13.46 -18.95
N ALA A 407 27.92 -12.75 -18.63
CA ALA A 407 28.59 -12.89 -17.34
C ALA A 407 27.67 -12.39 -16.21
N GLN A 408 27.76 -12.97 -15.03
CA GLN A 408 27.00 -12.50 -13.87
C GLN A 408 27.74 -11.34 -13.21
N CYS A 409 27.02 -10.28 -12.86
CA CYS A 409 27.52 -9.20 -12.03
C CYS A 409 26.49 -8.86 -10.95
N ASN A 410 26.96 -8.41 -9.79
CA ASN A 410 26.09 -8.13 -8.65
C ASN A 410 25.28 -6.85 -8.85
N ASP A 411 25.92 -5.81 -9.40
CA ASP A 411 25.34 -4.48 -9.54
C ASP A 411 26.00 -3.70 -10.70
N TRP A 412 25.62 -2.42 -10.83
CA TRP A 412 26.17 -1.49 -11.80
C TRP A 412 27.67 -1.26 -11.61
N GLU A 413 28.16 -1.17 -10.38
CA GLU A 413 29.57 -0.87 -10.09
C GLU A 413 30.47 -2.07 -10.42
N ASP A 414 30.04 -3.29 -10.09
CA ASP A 414 30.69 -4.54 -10.49
C ASP A 414 30.74 -4.67 -12.03
N PHE A 415 29.64 -4.33 -12.72
CA PHE A 415 29.65 -4.28 -14.17
C PHE A 415 30.72 -3.30 -14.69
N LEU A 416 30.79 -2.07 -14.19
CA LEU A 416 31.78 -1.07 -14.63
C LEU A 416 33.24 -1.52 -14.45
N HIS A 417 33.52 -2.33 -13.42
CA HIS A 417 34.85 -2.87 -13.14
C HIS A 417 35.18 -4.16 -13.90
N SER A 418 34.17 -4.83 -14.48
CA SER A 418 34.37 -6.00 -15.32
C SER A 418 34.80 -5.63 -16.74
N ASP A 419 35.44 -6.57 -17.45
CA ASP A 419 35.74 -6.48 -18.89
C ASP A 419 34.72 -7.27 -19.74
N ALA A 420 33.61 -7.70 -19.15
CA ALA A 420 32.59 -8.47 -19.85
C ALA A 420 31.90 -7.61 -20.94
N SER A 421 31.87 -8.12 -22.17
CA SER A 421 31.13 -7.50 -23.28
C SER A 421 29.63 -7.66 -23.15
N LEU A 422 29.19 -8.73 -22.48
CA LEU A 422 27.79 -8.98 -22.15
C LEU A 422 27.72 -9.46 -20.71
N ALA A 423 26.96 -8.76 -19.87
CA ALA A 423 26.74 -9.10 -18.48
C ALA A 423 25.26 -9.07 -18.11
N MET A 424 24.94 -9.55 -16.91
CA MET A 424 23.58 -9.57 -16.38
C MET A 424 23.56 -9.33 -14.87
N THR A 425 22.65 -8.47 -14.44
CA THR A 425 22.39 -8.14 -13.03
C THR A 425 20.89 -8.20 -12.72
N VAL A 426 20.54 -8.07 -11.43
CA VAL A 426 19.15 -8.01 -10.95
C VAL A 426 18.90 -6.63 -10.34
N SER A 427 17.93 -5.90 -10.87
CA SER A 427 17.52 -4.59 -10.36
C SER A 427 16.12 -4.24 -10.87
N PRO A 428 15.28 -3.54 -10.09
CA PRO A 428 13.97 -3.03 -10.55
C PRO A 428 14.10 -1.81 -11.49
N LEU A 429 15.05 -1.85 -12.42
CA LEU A 429 15.23 -0.79 -13.43
C LEU A 429 14.30 -1.05 -14.62
N VAL A 430 13.41 -0.09 -14.89
CA VAL A 430 12.43 -0.20 -15.98
C VAL A 430 13.00 0.27 -17.32
N GLU A 431 13.66 1.43 -17.33
CA GLU A 431 14.17 2.04 -18.55
C GLU A 431 15.66 1.72 -18.80
N GLY A 432 16.00 1.41 -20.05
CA GLY A 432 17.40 1.19 -20.46
C GLY A 432 18.22 2.47 -20.54
N LEU A 433 19.51 2.31 -20.88
CA LEU A 433 20.48 3.39 -21.07
C LEU A 433 21.31 3.15 -22.32
N ASP A 434 21.49 4.18 -23.13
CA ASP A 434 22.57 4.26 -24.12
C ASP A 434 23.58 5.29 -23.64
N ASP A 435 24.82 4.85 -23.35
CA ASP A 435 25.95 5.74 -23.07
C ASP A 435 27.02 5.61 -24.17
N PRO A 436 26.93 6.44 -25.23
CA PRO A 436 27.89 6.42 -26.32
C PRO A 436 29.31 6.83 -25.89
N GLN A 437 29.47 7.60 -24.81
CA GLN A 437 30.79 8.06 -24.36
C GLN A 437 31.56 6.93 -23.69
N ALA A 438 30.87 6.08 -22.92
CA ALA A 438 31.45 4.89 -22.30
C ALA A 438 31.38 3.64 -23.19
N GLY A 439 30.59 3.67 -24.27
CA GLY A 439 30.29 2.50 -25.08
C GLY A 439 29.53 1.44 -24.28
N ILE A 440 28.57 1.88 -23.45
CA ILE A 440 27.79 1.02 -22.55
C ILE A 440 26.31 1.09 -22.93
N PHE A 441 25.67 -0.07 -22.98
CA PHE A 441 24.24 -0.22 -23.16
C PHE A 441 23.63 -0.95 -21.96
N VAL A 442 22.53 -0.45 -21.44
CA VAL A 442 21.71 -1.13 -20.43
C VAL A 442 20.38 -1.49 -21.08
N ILE A 443 20.08 -2.79 -21.12
CA ILE A 443 18.83 -3.31 -21.65
C ILE A 443 18.08 -3.99 -20.50
N THR A 444 16.90 -3.48 -20.20
CA THR A 444 16.05 -4.02 -19.14
C THR A 444 15.14 -5.12 -19.69
N GLU A 445 14.61 -5.94 -18.79
CA GLU A 445 13.60 -6.95 -19.11
C GLU A 445 12.37 -6.34 -19.78
N SER A 446 11.91 -5.17 -19.31
CA SER A 446 10.74 -4.47 -19.84
C SER A 446 10.96 -4.00 -21.29
N MET A 447 12.22 -3.74 -21.71
CA MET A 447 12.54 -3.47 -23.10
C MET A 447 12.48 -4.71 -24.00
N LEU A 448 12.73 -5.90 -23.44
CA LEU A 448 12.68 -7.15 -24.18
C LEU A 448 11.25 -7.67 -24.32
N PHE A 449 10.43 -7.58 -23.28
CA PHE A 449 9.10 -8.23 -23.26
C PHE A 449 7.93 -7.24 -23.18
N GLY A 450 8.19 -5.93 -23.12
CA GLY A 450 7.19 -4.88 -22.94
C GLY A 450 7.10 -4.39 -21.50
N GLU A 451 6.51 -3.21 -21.30
CA GLU A 451 6.17 -2.70 -19.96
C GLU A 451 5.19 -3.68 -19.30
N GLN A 452 5.66 -4.33 -18.24
CA GLN A 452 4.77 -4.96 -17.27
C GLN A 452 4.34 -3.84 -16.33
N GLU A 453 3.04 -3.67 -16.08
CA GLU A 453 2.62 -2.84 -14.95
C GLU A 453 3.25 -3.45 -13.70
N ILE A 454 4.20 -2.72 -13.10
CA ILE A 454 4.76 -3.08 -11.80
C ILE A 454 3.57 -3.12 -10.85
N ALA A 455 3.12 -4.33 -10.50
CA ALA A 455 2.30 -4.50 -9.33
C ALA A 455 3.10 -3.89 -8.19
N LEU A 456 2.61 -2.77 -7.63
CA LEU A 456 3.13 -2.18 -6.41
C LEU A 456 3.45 -3.33 -5.46
N ARG A 457 4.73 -3.47 -5.09
CA ARG A 457 5.16 -4.49 -4.12
C ARG A 457 4.45 -4.18 -2.81
N HIS A 458 3.27 -4.75 -2.64
CA HIS A 458 2.75 -4.98 -1.31
C HIS A 458 3.71 -5.97 -0.68
N ASP A 459 4.42 -5.50 0.33
CA ASP A 459 5.29 -6.34 1.11
C ASP A 459 4.47 -7.54 1.61
N ARG A 460 5.04 -8.73 1.42
CA ARG A 460 4.39 -9.98 1.78
C ARG A 460 4.22 -10.00 3.28
N HIS A 461 2.98 -9.99 3.77
CA HIS A 461 2.53 -10.85 4.88
C HIS A 461 1.02 -10.67 5.11
N ARG A 462 0.23 -11.72 4.83
CA ARG A 462 -0.64 -12.41 5.80
C ARG A 462 -1.65 -13.30 5.10
N ASP A 463 -1.66 -14.54 5.53
CA ASP A 463 -2.69 -15.54 5.29
C ASP A 463 -3.72 -15.39 6.44
N PRO A 464 -4.98 -15.00 6.22
CA PRO A 464 -5.91 -14.70 7.30
C PRO A 464 -7.01 -15.76 7.36
N ASP A 465 -6.86 -16.85 8.13
CA ASP A 465 -8.04 -17.74 8.27
C ASP A 465 -8.24 -18.56 9.54
N LEU A 466 -7.52 -18.29 10.65
CA LEU A 466 -7.82 -19.00 11.92
C LEU A 466 -7.95 -18.10 13.16
N ASP A 467 -7.46 -16.86 13.15
CA ASP A 467 -7.47 -15.96 14.32
C ASP A 467 -8.65 -14.97 14.39
N ALA A 468 -9.53 -14.96 13.38
CA ALA A 468 -10.68 -14.04 13.32
C ALA A 468 -11.68 -14.24 14.48
N ILE A 469 -11.79 -15.45 15.02
CA ILE A 469 -12.76 -15.79 16.08
C ILE A 469 -12.35 -15.23 17.45
N VAL A 470 -11.04 -15.13 17.73
CA VAL A 470 -10.53 -14.61 19.01
C VAL A 470 -10.50 -13.07 19.02
N ARG A 471 -10.28 -12.44 17.85
CA ARG A 471 -10.38 -10.99 17.68
C ARG A 471 -11.80 -10.45 17.95
N ASP A 472 -12.82 -11.18 17.51
CA ASP A 472 -14.22 -10.70 17.50
C ASP A 472 -14.83 -10.43 18.89
N LEU A 473 -14.26 -10.98 19.97
CA LEU A 473 -14.69 -10.74 21.35
C LEU A 473 -13.89 -9.64 22.07
N SER A 474 -12.67 -9.34 21.60
CA SER A 474 -11.78 -8.35 22.21
C SER A 474 -12.17 -6.89 21.88
N GLU A 475 -13.01 -6.70 20.86
CA GLU A 475 -13.49 -5.40 20.40
C GLU A 475 -14.88 -5.00 20.94
N LEU A 476 -15.52 -5.87 21.74
CA LEU A 476 -16.87 -5.64 22.26
C LEU A 476 -16.92 -4.44 23.21
N ARG A 477 -17.79 -3.48 22.89
CA ARG A 477 -18.10 -2.32 23.73
C ARG A 477 -19.40 -2.53 24.50
N ILE A 478 -19.50 -1.91 25.67
CA ILE A 478 -20.76 -1.91 26.44
C ILE A 478 -21.88 -1.34 25.55
N GLY A 479 -22.96 -2.11 25.43
CA GLY A 479 -24.09 -1.83 24.54
C GLY A 479 -24.05 -2.59 23.22
N ASP A 480 -22.96 -3.28 22.88
CA ASP A 480 -22.90 -4.05 21.64
C ASP A 480 -23.90 -5.23 21.64
N PRO A 481 -24.53 -5.51 20.50
CA PRO A 481 -25.43 -6.64 20.37
C PRO A 481 -24.65 -7.95 20.35
N VAL A 482 -25.01 -8.86 21.26
CA VAL A 482 -24.34 -10.14 21.45
C VAL A 482 -25.37 -11.26 21.45
N VAL A 483 -25.03 -12.41 20.88
CA VAL A 483 -25.87 -13.59 20.80
C VAL A 483 -25.35 -14.63 21.79
N HIS A 484 -26.19 -15.01 22.74
CA HIS A 484 -25.96 -16.19 23.56
C HIS A 484 -26.67 -17.40 22.94
N VAL A 485 -25.98 -18.52 22.76
CA VAL A 485 -26.50 -19.72 22.07
C VAL A 485 -27.87 -20.19 22.61
N ASP A 486 -28.07 -20.13 23.93
CA ASP A 486 -29.32 -20.58 24.58
C ASP A 486 -30.36 -19.50 24.87
N HIS A 487 -29.98 -18.22 24.87
CA HIS A 487 -30.84 -17.13 25.36
C HIS A 487 -31.13 -16.08 24.28
N GLY A 488 -30.43 -16.14 23.15
CA GLY A 488 -30.62 -15.27 22.00
C GLY A 488 -29.88 -13.95 22.13
N VAL A 489 -30.33 -12.99 21.34
CA VAL A 489 -29.70 -11.67 21.19
C VAL A 489 -29.99 -10.79 22.41
N GLY A 490 -28.93 -10.35 23.07
CA GLY A 490 -28.89 -9.40 24.18
C GLY A 490 -27.93 -8.25 23.91
N ARG A 491 -27.55 -7.53 24.97
CA ARG A 491 -26.62 -6.39 24.95
C ARG A 491 -25.50 -6.64 25.95
N TYR A 492 -24.26 -6.44 25.53
CA TYR A 492 -23.11 -6.58 26.40
C TYR A 492 -23.06 -5.46 27.45
N GLN A 493 -22.87 -5.80 28.72
CA GLN A 493 -22.84 -4.84 29.84
C GLN A 493 -21.53 -4.90 30.65
N GLY A 494 -20.46 -5.45 30.08
CA GLY A 494 -19.16 -5.55 30.74
C GLY A 494 -18.93 -6.85 31.50
N LEU A 495 -17.72 -7.00 32.04
CA LEU A 495 -17.34 -8.05 32.98
C LEU A 495 -17.67 -7.60 34.41
N GLN A 496 -18.16 -8.51 35.24
CA GLN A 496 -18.45 -8.28 36.66
C GLN A 496 -17.87 -9.42 37.49
N VAL A 497 -17.22 -9.05 38.60
CA VAL A 497 -16.74 -10.01 39.60
C VAL A 497 -17.88 -10.32 40.56
N MET A 498 -18.22 -11.59 40.73
CA MET A 498 -19.27 -12.04 41.64
C MET A 498 -18.75 -13.17 42.53
N ASP A 499 -19.13 -13.14 43.81
CA ASP A 499 -18.90 -14.26 44.72
C ASP A 499 -20.02 -15.28 44.54
N VAL A 500 -19.65 -16.46 44.03
CA VAL A 500 -20.56 -17.59 43.85
C VAL A 500 -19.93 -18.81 44.51
N GLY A 501 -20.45 -19.20 45.67
CA GLY A 501 -20.00 -20.39 46.39
C GLY A 501 -18.71 -20.23 47.21
N GLY A 502 -18.33 -18.99 47.57
CA GLY A 502 -17.13 -18.72 48.38
C GLY A 502 -15.85 -18.50 47.57
N SER A 503 -15.98 -18.29 46.27
CA SER A 503 -14.89 -17.96 45.34
C SER A 503 -15.33 -16.82 44.42
N ASN A 504 -14.51 -15.79 44.31
CA ASN A 504 -14.72 -14.70 43.36
C ASN A 504 -14.48 -15.21 41.94
N GLY A 505 -15.52 -15.19 41.10
CA GLY A 505 -15.45 -15.50 39.68
C GLY A 505 -15.77 -14.29 38.82
N GLU A 506 -15.17 -14.20 37.65
CA GLU A 506 -15.51 -13.20 36.63
C GLU A 506 -16.63 -13.72 35.73
N PHE A 507 -17.62 -12.85 35.48
CA PHE A 507 -18.78 -13.16 34.66
C PHE A 507 -19.02 -12.04 33.64
N LEU A 508 -19.33 -12.41 32.41
CA LEU A 508 -19.85 -11.53 31.37
C LEU A 508 -21.32 -11.19 31.67
N CYS A 509 -21.63 -9.91 31.84
CA CYS A 509 -23.00 -9.45 32.04
C CYS A 509 -23.66 -9.16 30.69
N LEU A 510 -24.81 -9.79 30.45
CA LEU A 510 -25.65 -9.55 29.28
C LEU A 510 -27.03 -9.05 29.71
N GLU A 511 -27.51 -7.99 29.07
CA GLU A 511 -28.86 -7.45 29.26
C GLU A 511 -29.79 -7.86 28.12
N TYR A 512 -31.01 -8.22 28.51
CA TYR A 512 -32.09 -8.69 27.65
C TYR A 512 -33.31 -7.76 27.78
N ALA A 513 -34.36 -8.03 27.01
CA ALA A 513 -35.60 -7.25 27.09
C ALA A 513 -36.17 -7.22 28.52
N GLU A 514 -36.90 -6.15 28.86
CA GLU A 514 -37.41 -5.90 30.21
C GLU A 514 -36.31 -5.77 31.28
N THR A 515 -35.11 -5.29 30.89
CA THR A 515 -33.95 -5.07 31.77
C THR A 515 -33.45 -6.30 32.51
N SER A 516 -33.82 -7.49 32.04
CA SER A 516 -33.39 -8.76 32.63
C SER A 516 -31.92 -9.04 32.32
N ARG A 517 -31.17 -9.60 33.26
CA ARG A 517 -29.72 -9.84 33.10
C ARG A 517 -29.35 -11.31 33.25
N ILE A 518 -28.33 -11.72 32.50
CA ILE A 518 -27.65 -13.01 32.66
C ILE A 518 -26.17 -12.73 32.91
N TYR A 519 -25.59 -13.53 33.82
CA TYR A 519 -24.18 -13.56 34.12
C TYR A 519 -23.60 -14.86 33.59
N VAL A 520 -22.75 -14.76 32.57
CA VAL A 520 -22.14 -15.91 31.90
C VAL A 520 -20.71 -16.04 32.42
N PRO A 521 -20.32 -17.18 33.02
CA PRO A 521 -18.93 -17.37 33.47
C PRO A 521 -17.95 -17.19 32.30
N VAL A 522 -16.79 -16.58 32.53
CA VAL A 522 -15.73 -16.44 31.51
C VAL A 522 -15.33 -17.80 30.89
N ALA A 523 -15.42 -18.89 31.66
CA ALA A 523 -15.18 -20.24 31.18
C ALA A 523 -16.19 -20.75 30.12
N LYS A 524 -17.29 -20.01 29.86
CA LYS A 524 -18.34 -20.33 28.88
C LYS A 524 -18.49 -19.27 27.77
N LEU A 525 -17.40 -18.55 27.47
CA LEU A 525 -17.39 -17.54 26.41
C LEU A 525 -17.58 -18.14 25.01
N ASP A 526 -17.32 -19.44 24.83
CA ASP A 526 -17.61 -20.19 23.60
C ASP A 526 -19.10 -20.18 23.21
N MET A 527 -19.99 -19.89 24.16
CA MET A 527 -21.43 -19.76 23.94
C MET A 527 -21.86 -18.36 23.49
N ILE A 528 -20.90 -17.45 23.32
CA ILE A 528 -21.12 -16.02 23.08
C ILE A 528 -20.56 -15.65 21.71
N HIS A 529 -21.40 -15.05 20.87
CA HIS A 529 -21.02 -14.59 19.54
C HIS A 529 -21.46 -13.14 19.31
N ARG A 530 -20.67 -12.36 18.58
CA ARG A 530 -21.09 -11.03 18.15
C ARG A 530 -22.28 -11.13 17.19
N TYR A 531 -23.25 -10.23 17.30
CA TYR A 531 -24.37 -10.19 16.36
C TYR A 531 -23.95 -9.51 15.05
N SER A 532 -23.92 -10.26 13.96
CA SER A 532 -23.63 -9.77 12.59
C SER A 532 -24.90 -9.77 11.73
N GLY A 533 -25.80 -8.81 11.96
CA GLY A 533 -27.01 -8.60 11.16
C GLY A 533 -26.87 -7.44 10.16
N ASN A 534 -27.71 -7.41 9.11
CA ASN A 534 -27.67 -6.38 8.07
C ASN A 534 -27.68 -4.95 8.64
N ALA A 535 -26.71 -4.14 8.19
CA ALA A 535 -26.56 -2.73 8.52
C ALA A 535 -27.86 -1.96 8.20
N GLY A 536 -28.47 -1.37 9.23
CA GLY A 536 -29.73 -0.63 9.13
C GLY A 536 -30.92 -1.23 9.91
N SER A 537 -30.79 -2.45 10.44
CA SER A 537 -31.80 -3.04 11.34
C SER A 537 -31.37 -2.96 12.81
N ASN A 538 -32.25 -2.47 13.69
CA ASN A 538 -31.99 -2.50 15.13
C ASN A 538 -31.98 -3.96 15.62
N PRO A 539 -30.89 -4.48 16.21
CA PRO A 539 -30.81 -5.87 16.63
C PRO A 539 -31.90 -6.18 17.66
N PRO A 540 -32.69 -7.27 17.48
CA PRO A 540 -33.76 -7.59 18.41
C PRO A 540 -33.21 -7.89 19.81
N LEU A 541 -33.96 -7.53 20.84
CA LEU A 541 -33.70 -7.91 22.23
C LEU A 541 -34.66 -9.05 22.60
N HIS A 542 -34.12 -10.24 22.89
CA HIS A 542 -34.94 -11.38 23.28
C HIS A 542 -35.34 -11.29 24.76
N LYS A 543 -36.46 -11.93 25.15
CA LYS A 543 -36.88 -12.08 26.55
C LYS A 543 -36.36 -13.39 27.12
N LEU A 544 -35.83 -13.35 28.34
CA LEU A 544 -35.37 -14.55 29.06
C LEU A 544 -36.54 -15.46 29.42
N GLY A 545 -36.32 -16.77 29.36
CA GLY A 545 -37.33 -17.79 29.70
C GLY A 545 -38.44 -18.00 28.66
N ASN A 546 -38.48 -17.23 27.57
CA ASN A 546 -39.46 -17.40 26.50
C ASN A 546 -38.98 -18.43 25.46
N SER A 547 -39.86 -19.35 25.07
CA SER A 547 -39.62 -20.34 24.00
C SER A 547 -39.40 -19.74 22.60
N GLN A 548 -39.55 -18.42 22.43
CA GLN A 548 -39.39 -17.74 21.15
C GLN A 548 -38.01 -17.93 20.54
N TRP A 549 -36.93 -17.81 21.32
CA TRP A 549 -35.56 -18.07 20.83
C TRP A 549 -35.36 -19.54 20.47
N ALA A 550 -35.81 -20.47 21.32
CA ALA A 550 -35.73 -21.90 21.04
C ALA A 550 -36.50 -22.28 19.75
N LYS A 551 -37.67 -21.69 19.51
CA LYS A 551 -38.43 -21.86 18.26
C LYS A 551 -37.72 -21.25 17.06
N ALA A 552 -37.13 -20.06 17.20
CA ALA A 552 -36.36 -19.41 16.14
C ALA A 552 -35.10 -20.22 15.78
N ARG A 553 -34.35 -20.69 16.78
CA ARG A 553 -33.19 -21.58 16.64
C ARG A 553 -33.57 -22.89 15.97
N LYS A 554 -34.65 -23.55 16.42
CA LYS A 554 -35.15 -24.78 15.80
C LYS A 554 -35.54 -24.56 14.34
N LYS A 555 -36.29 -23.49 14.04
CA LYS A 555 -36.66 -23.14 12.66
C LYS A 555 -35.44 -22.83 11.78
N ALA A 556 -34.42 -22.16 12.33
CA ALA A 556 -33.17 -21.91 11.62
C ALA A 556 -32.37 -23.19 11.39
N GLN A 557 -32.33 -24.08 12.37
CA GLN A 557 -31.70 -25.41 12.27
C GLN A 557 -32.40 -26.28 11.22
N ASP A 558 -33.74 -26.34 11.24
CA ASP A 558 -34.53 -27.09 10.25
C ASP A 558 -34.26 -26.54 8.83
N LYS A 559 -34.26 -25.22 8.65
CA LYS A 559 -33.91 -24.58 7.37
C LYS A 559 -32.47 -24.85 6.93
N ALA A 560 -31.51 -24.80 7.85
CA ALA A 560 -30.12 -25.09 7.56
C ALA A 560 -29.92 -26.56 7.19
N HIS A 561 -30.65 -27.46 7.86
CA HIS A 561 -30.67 -28.89 7.52
C HIS A 561 -31.30 -29.12 6.15
N ASP A 562 -32.42 -28.48 5.83
CA ASP A 562 -33.05 -28.57 4.51
C ASP A 562 -32.12 -28.05 3.41
N ALA A 563 -31.48 -26.89 3.62
CA ALA A 563 -30.50 -26.33 2.68
C ALA A 563 -29.25 -27.22 2.54
N ALA A 564 -28.75 -27.78 3.64
CA ALA A 564 -27.62 -28.71 3.62
C ALA A 564 -27.99 -30.01 2.90
N ALA A 565 -29.20 -30.54 3.10
CA ALA A 565 -29.70 -31.70 2.39
C ALA A 565 -29.84 -31.44 0.89
N GLU A 566 -30.35 -30.26 0.50
CA GLU A 566 -30.44 -29.83 -0.89
C GLU A 566 -29.05 -29.70 -1.54
N LEU A 567 -28.10 -29.04 -0.87
CA LEU A 567 -26.72 -28.92 -1.35
C LEU A 567 -26.05 -30.30 -1.46
N LEU A 568 -26.18 -31.15 -0.44
CA LEU A 568 -25.64 -32.52 -0.46
C LEU A 568 -26.25 -33.35 -1.58
N GLU A 569 -27.55 -33.21 -1.85
CA GLU A 569 -28.21 -33.89 -2.96
C GLU A 569 -27.68 -33.38 -4.32
N ILE A 570 -27.47 -32.07 -4.47
CA ILE A 570 -26.85 -31.48 -5.67
C ILE A 570 -25.42 -32.03 -5.85
N TYR A 571 -24.60 -32.05 -4.80
CA TYR A 571 -23.25 -32.60 -4.83
C TYR A 571 -23.24 -34.09 -5.14
N ALA A 572 -24.11 -34.88 -4.51
CA ALA A 572 -24.22 -36.32 -4.75
C ALA A 572 -24.65 -36.62 -6.20
N ARG A 573 -25.65 -35.89 -6.73
CA ARG A 573 -26.07 -35.99 -8.12
C ARG A 573 -24.96 -35.59 -9.09
N ARG A 574 -24.11 -34.62 -8.73
CA ARG A 574 -22.97 -34.18 -9.55
C ARG A 574 -21.83 -35.20 -9.52
N ALA A 575 -21.46 -35.70 -8.34
CA ALA A 575 -20.42 -36.71 -8.18
C ALA A 575 -20.79 -38.05 -8.86
N ALA A 576 -22.08 -38.39 -8.90
CA ALA A 576 -22.59 -39.56 -9.61
C ALA A 576 -22.62 -39.39 -11.15
N LYS A 577 -22.55 -38.15 -11.67
CA LYS A 577 -22.48 -37.89 -13.10
C LYS A 577 -21.04 -37.89 -13.57
N LEU A 578 -20.77 -38.64 -14.64
CA LEU A 578 -19.52 -38.50 -15.39
C LEU A 578 -19.57 -37.16 -16.14
N GLY A 579 -18.64 -36.28 -15.82
CA GLY A 579 -18.37 -35.03 -16.53
C GLY A 579 -17.47 -35.25 -17.74
N HIS A 580 -16.89 -34.16 -18.23
CA HIS A 580 -15.94 -34.18 -19.32
C HIS A 580 -14.60 -33.67 -18.82
N ALA A 581 -13.59 -34.54 -18.85
CA ALA A 581 -12.21 -34.15 -18.57
C ALA A 581 -11.62 -33.48 -19.82
N TYR A 582 -11.26 -32.21 -19.69
CA TYR A 582 -10.67 -31.43 -20.77
C TYR A 582 -9.17 -31.75 -20.91
N SER A 583 -8.73 -32.08 -22.13
CA SER A 583 -7.30 -32.21 -22.42
C SER A 583 -6.69 -30.84 -22.72
N LEU A 584 -5.54 -30.54 -22.10
CA LEU A 584 -4.84 -29.27 -22.27
C LEU A 584 -3.45 -29.52 -22.85
N ASP A 585 -3.14 -28.89 -23.98
CA ASP A 585 -1.74 -28.78 -24.41
C ASP A 585 -1.06 -27.72 -23.56
N LEU A 586 -0.08 -28.14 -22.77
CA LEU A 586 0.62 -27.27 -21.85
C LEU A 586 1.42 -26.18 -22.57
N SER A 587 1.88 -26.44 -23.80
CA SER A 587 2.68 -25.47 -24.55
C SER A 587 1.83 -24.33 -25.11
N ASP A 588 0.67 -24.66 -25.68
CA ASP A 588 -0.32 -23.67 -26.14
C ASP A 588 -0.92 -22.90 -24.97
N TYR A 589 -1.24 -23.59 -23.87
CA TYR A 589 -1.73 -22.96 -22.65
C TYR A 589 -0.72 -21.99 -22.04
N GLN A 590 0.55 -22.37 -22.02
CA GLN A 590 1.61 -21.51 -21.50
C GLN A 590 1.82 -20.30 -22.40
N THR A 591 1.71 -20.46 -23.73
CA THR A 591 1.74 -19.32 -24.67
C THR A 591 0.60 -18.35 -24.42
N PHE A 592 -0.63 -18.84 -24.22
CA PHE A 592 -1.79 -18.01 -23.87
C PHE A 592 -1.67 -17.38 -22.47
N SER A 593 -1.12 -18.10 -21.50
CA SER A 593 -0.90 -17.58 -20.14
C SER A 593 0.16 -16.47 -20.15
N ASN A 594 1.23 -16.64 -20.94
CA ASN A 594 2.31 -15.66 -21.10
C ASN A 594 1.88 -14.40 -21.86
N SER A 595 0.75 -14.41 -22.57
CA SER A 595 0.20 -13.18 -23.16
C SER A 595 -0.50 -12.30 -22.13
N PHE A 596 -0.71 -12.80 -20.90
CA PHE A 596 -1.24 -11.99 -19.80
C PHE A 596 -0.18 -10.98 -19.35
N PRO A 597 -0.45 -9.67 -19.39
CA PRO A 597 0.57 -8.64 -19.19
C PRO A 597 0.90 -8.37 -17.71
N TYR A 598 0.28 -9.09 -16.77
CA TYR A 598 0.45 -8.89 -15.33
C TYR A 598 1.01 -10.15 -14.65
N GLU A 599 1.76 -10.00 -13.56
CA GLU A 599 2.18 -11.14 -12.74
C GLU A 599 1.05 -11.57 -11.80
N GLU A 600 0.75 -12.88 -11.79
CA GLU A 600 -0.29 -13.41 -10.92
C GLU A 600 0.19 -13.48 -9.47
N THR A 601 -0.69 -13.06 -8.55
CA THR A 601 -0.47 -13.24 -7.11
C THR A 601 -0.42 -14.75 -6.77
N LEU A 602 0.08 -15.09 -5.57
CA LEU A 602 0.09 -16.48 -5.11
C LEU A 602 -1.33 -17.09 -5.07
N ASP A 603 -2.31 -16.32 -4.56
CA ASP A 603 -3.70 -16.75 -4.51
C ASP A 603 -4.32 -16.89 -5.90
N GLN A 604 -3.98 -15.99 -6.83
CA GLN A 604 -4.42 -16.10 -8.22
C GLN A 604 -3.85 -17.36 -8.89
N ARG A 605 -2.53 -17.62 -8.76
CA ARG A 605 -1.90 -18.84 -9.31
C ARG A 605 -2.56 -20.09 -8.75
N ARG A 606 -2.68 -20.18 -7.42
CA ARG A 606 -3.33 -21.30 -6.76
C ARG A 606 -4.76 -21.49 -7.27
N THR A 607 -5.54 -20.42 -7.37
CA THR A 607 -6.92 -20.48 -7.85
C THR A 607 -7.01 -20.93 -9.31
N ILE A 608 -6.11 -20.43 -10.17
CA ILE A 608 -6.01 -20.84 -11.57
C ILE A 608 -5.69 -22.33 -11.66
N ASP A 609 -4.68 -22.80 -10.93
CA ASP A 609 -4.27 -24.21 -10.92
C ASP A 609 -5.39 -25.13 -10.43
N GLU A 610 -6.10 -24.73 -9.38
CA GLU A 610 -7.26 -25.45 -8.85
C GLU A 610 -8.41 -25.53 -9.90
N VAL A 611 -8.70 -24.43 -10.59
CA VAL A 611 -9.71 -24.39 -11.68
C VAL A 611 -9.29 -25.27 -12.85
N VAL A 612 -8.04 -25.20 -13.28
CA VAL A 612 -7.52 -26.02 -14.40
C VAL A 612 -7.56 -27.51 -14.02
N THR A 613 -7.18 -27.84 -12.79
CA THR A 613 -7.24 -29.22 -12.27
C THR A 613 -8.67 -29.75 -12.26
N ASP A 614 -9.63 -28.94 -11.81
CA ASP A 614 -11.05 -29.31 -11.79
C ASP A 614 -11.60 -29.52 -13.21
N LEU A 615 -11.17 -28.71 -14.20
CA LEU A 615 -11.54 -28.88 -15.60
C LEU A 615 -10.90 -30.14 -16.23
N GLN A 616 -9.72 -30.54 -15.80
CA GLN A 616 -9.07 -31.77 -16.25
C GLN A 616 -9.64 -33.02 -15.56
N ALA A 617 -10.44 -32.86 -14.51
CA ALA A 617 -11.05 -33.97 -13.78
C ALA A 617 -12.28 -34.55 -14.52
N PRO A 618 -12.58 -35.86 -14.34
CA PRO A 618 -13.78 -36.47 -14.90
C PRO A 618 -15.08 -36.05 -14.18
N GLN A 619 -14.99 -35.30 -13.09
CA GLN A 619 -16.14 -34.81 -12.34
C GLN A 619 -16.50 -33.40 -12.83
N PRO A 620 -17.81 -33.05 -12.97
CA PRO A 620 -18.17 -31.70 -13.34
C PRO A 620 -17.70 -30.69 -12.28
N MET A 621 -16.96 -29.66 -12.70
CA MET A 621 -16.55 -28.55 -11.84
C MET A 621 -17.75 -27.71 -11.38
N ASP A 622 -17.77 -27.32 -10.11
CA ASP A 622 -18.64 -26.27 -9.57
C ASP A 622 -17.91 -25.50 -8.49
N ARG A 623 -17.20 -24.46 -8.92
CA ARG A 623 -16.31 -23.68 -8.09
C ARG A 623 -16.77 -22.24 -8.06
N VAL A 624 -16.76 -21.66 -6.86
CA VAL A 624 -16.99 -20.23 -6.65
C VAL A 624 -15.66 -19.59 -6.27
N VAL A 625 -15.25 -18.59 -7.04
CA VAL A 625 -14.05 -17.78 -6.76
C VAL A 625 -14.49 -16.47 -6.14
N CYS A 626 -14.06 -16.23 -4.89
CA CYS A 626 -14.35 -15.01 -4.15
C CYS A 626 -13.11 -14.11 -4.09
N GLY A 627 -13.30 -12.80 -4.19
CA GLY A 627 -12.22 -11.82 -4.06
C GLY A 627 -12.71 -10.41 -4.35
N ASP A 628 -11.97 -9.39 -3.93
CA ASP A 628 -12.35 -8.00 -4.09
C ASP A 628 -12.21 -7.48 -5.53
N VAL A 629 -12.82 -6.33 -5.83
CA VAL A 629 -12.72 -5.70 -7.15
C VAL A 629 -11.25 -5.39 -7.46
N GLY A 630 -10.78 -5.77 -8.65
CA GLY A 630 -9.37 -5.60 -9.05
C GLY A 630 -8.47 -6.81 -8.82
N PHE A 631 -8.90 -7.83 -8.06
CA PHE A 631 -8.06 -9.00 -7.71
C PHE A 631 -7.95 -10.05 -8.83
N GLY A 632 -8.13 -9.67 -10.10
CA GLY A 632 -7.86 -10.56 -11.25
C GLY A 632 -8.83 -11.73 -11.46
N LYS A 633 -10.02 -11.74 -10.83
CA LYS A 633 -11.04 -12.79 -11.02
C LYS A 633 -11.40 -13.05 -12.49
N THR A 634 -11.38 -11.98 -13.30
CA THR A 634 -11.66 -12.07 -14.74
C THR A 634 -10.61 -12.91 -15.47
N GLU A 635 -9.33 -12.82 -15.10
CA GLU A 635 -8.27 -13.62 -15.72
C GLU A 635 -8.44 -15.11 -15.40
N VAL A 636 -8.83 -15.46 -14.17
CA VAL A 636 -9.16 -16.84 -13.80
C VAL A 636 -10.25 -17.41 -14.73
N ALA A 637 -11.31 -16.64 -14.98
CA ALA A 637 -12.39 -17.04 -15.88
C ALA A 637 -11.94 -17.15 -17.36
N ILE A 638 -11.07 -16.24 -17.82
CA ILE A 638 -10.51 -16.24 -19.17
C ILE A 638 -9.64 -17.48 -19.42
N ARG A 639 -8.79 -17.86 -18.46
CA ARG A 639 -7.99 -19.09 -18.55
C ARG A 639 -8.84 -20.34 -18.54
N ALA A 640 -9.87 -20.40 -17.70
CA ALA A 640 -10.84 -21.48 -17.72
C ALA A 640 -11.53 -21.60 -19.08
N ALA A 641 -11.94 -20.46 -19.65
CA ALA A 641 -12.56 -20.42 -20.97
C ALA A 641 -11.61 -20.91 -22.07
N TYR A 642 -10.33 -20.55 -22.01
CA TYR A 642 -9.32 -21.02 -22.95
C TYR A 642 -9.17 -22.54 -22.90
N VAL A 643 -9.05 -23.15 -21.71
CA VAL A 643 -8.94 -24.61 -21.56
C VAL A 643 -10.11 -25.34 -22.23
N VAL A 644 -11.34 -24.83 -22.04
CA VAL A 644 -12.55 -25.41 -22.61
C VAL A 644 -12.62 -25.21 -24.13
N ALA A 645 -12.22 -24.02 -24.63
CA ALA A 645 -12.20 -23.69 -26.05
C ALA A 645 -11.11 -24.47 -26.81
N ALA A 646 -9.94 -24.64 -26.21
CA ALA A 646 -8.83 -25.47 -26.71
C ALA A 646 -9.23 -26.93 -26.92
N ALA A 647 -10.10 -27.45 -26.05
CA ALA A 647 -10.69 -28.77 -26.18
C ALA A 647 -11.88 -28.83 -27.18
N GLY A 648 -12.13 -27.77 -27.96
CA GLY A 648 -13.16 -27.74 -29.00
C GLY A 648 -14.59 -27.61 -28.48
N ARG A 649 -14.80 -27.05 -27.28
CA ARG A 649 -16.12 -26.79 -26.71
C ARG A 649 -16.44 -25.29 -26.65
N GLN A 650 -17.74 -24.98 -26.56
CA GLN A 650 -18.21 -23.61 -26.41
C GLN A 650 -18.23 -23.21 -24.93
N VAL A 651 -17.96 -21.93 -24.67
CA VAL A 651 -18.02 -21.32 -23.35
C VAL A 651 -19.11 -20.26 -23.33
N ALA A 652 -19.89 -20.21 -22.26
CA ALA A 652 -20.88 -19.19 -22.03
C ALA A 652 -20.58 -18.45 -20.72
N VAL A 653 -20.46 -17.12 -20.78
CA VAL A 653 -20.27 -16.26 -19.61
C VAL A 653 -21.58 -15.51 -19.36
N LEU A 654 -22.23 -15.82 -18.24
CA LEU A 654 -23.51 -15.22 -17.85
C LEU A 654 -23.26 -14.10 -16.83
N VAL A 655 -23.74 -12.89 -17.13
CA VAL A 655 -23.57 -11.71 -16.27
C VAL A 655 -24.90 -10.97 -16.08
N PRO A 656 -25.10 -10.29 -14.93
CA PRO A 656 -26.43 -9.77 -14.56
C PRO A 656 -26.82 -8.47 -15.29
N THR A 657 -25.86 -7.74 -15.89
CA THR A 657 -26.13 -6.43 -16.49
C THR A 657 -25.51 -6.29 -17.88
N THR A 658 -26.11 -5.44 -18.71
CA THR A 658 -25.63 -5.16 -20.08
C THR A 658 -24.28 -4.48 -20.11
N LEU A 659 -23.95 -3.69 -19.09
CA LEU A 659 -22.63 -3.07 -18.94
C LEU A 659 -21.56 -4.14 -18.73
N LEU A 660 -21.82 -5.13 -17.88
CA LEU A 660 -20.91 -6.25 -17.68
C LEU A 660 -20.77 -7.10 -18.95
N VAL A 661 -21.85 -7.26 -19.76
CA VAL A 661 -21.73 -7.93 -21.06
C VAL A 661 -20.71 -7.21 -21.94
N GLN A 662 -20.80 -5.88 -22.03
CA GLN A 662 -19.86 -5.09 -22.82
C GLN A 662 -18.43 -5.21 -22.29
N GLN A 663 -18.21 -4.97 -20.99
CA GLN A 663 -16.90 -5.05 -20.35
C GLN A 663 -16.24 -6.42 -20.55
N HIS A 664 -16.97 -7.52 -20.29
CA HIS A 664 -16.42 -8.85 -20.50
C HIS A 664 -16.20 -9.17 -21.98
N THR A 665 -17.05 -8.69 -22.89
CA THR A 665 -16.85 -8.91 -24.33
C THR A 665 -15.55 -8.25 -24.80
N GLU A 666 -15.31 -6.99 -24.41
CA GLU A 666 -14.08 -6.24 -24.72
C GLU A 666 -12.86 -6.96 -24.13
N SER A 667 -12.88 -7.28 -22.82
CA SER A 667 -11.76 -7.98 -22.18
C SER A 667 -11.46 -9.36 -22.79
N PHE A 668 -12.49 -10.14 -23.15
CA PHE A 668 -12.27 -11.42 -23.82
C PHE A 668 -11.78 -11.23 -25.27
N GLN A 669 -12.27 -10.24 -26.01
CA GLN A 669 -11.79 -9.96 -27.36
C GLN A 669 -10.31 -9.58 -27.36
N ASP A 670 -9.90 -8.74 -26.42
CA ASP A 670 -8.50 -8.33 -26.28
C ASP A 670 -7.60 -9.51 -25.89
N ARG A 671 -8.00 -10.30 -24.88
CA ARG A 671 -7.21 -11.47 -24.43
C ARG A 671 -7.16 -12.61 -25.45
N PHE A 672 -8.18 -12.76 -26.29
CA PHE A 672 -8.25 -13.80 -27.33
C PHE A 672 -7.85 -13.29 -28.73
N ALA A 673 -7.38 -12.04 -28.87
CA ALA A 673 -7.11 -11.40 -30.16
C ALA A 673 -6.16 -12.23 -31.07
N ASP A 674 -5.14 -12.84 -30.47
CA ASP A 674 -4.13 -13.64 -31.18
C ASP A 674 -4.46 -15.13 -31.25
N THR A 675 -5.73 -15.49 -31.06
CA THR A 675 -6.24 -16.87 -31.08
C THR A 675 -7.26 -17.08 -32.20
N PRO A 676 -7.52 -18.31 -32.65
CA PRO A 676 -8.53 -18.57 -33.68
C PRO A 676 -9.99 -18.53 -33.16
N TYR A 677 -10.21 -18.17 -31.89
CA TYR A 677 -11.54 -18.21 -31.26
C TYR A 677 -12.34 -16.94 -31.51
N GLN A 678 -13.63 -17.10 -31.82
CA GLN A 678 -14.55 -15.97 -32.01
C GLN A 678 -15.29 -15.64 -30.72
N ILE A 679 -15.16 -14.39 -30.28
CA ILE A 679 -15.84 -13.87 -29.09
C ILE A 679 -17.00 -12.96 -29.51
N ALA A 680 -18.21 -13.27 -29.04
CA ALA A 680 -19.41 -12.48 -29.27
C ALA A 680 -20.16 -12.23 -27.95
N GLY A 681 -20.45 -10.98 -27.65
CA GLY A 681 -21.40 -10.62 -26.59
C GLY A 681 -22.84 -10.78 -27.06
N LEU A 682 -23.79 -11.02 -26.15
CA LEU A 682 -25.23 -10.97 -26.43
C LEU A 682 -25.91 -10.08 -25.40
N SER A 683 -26.50 -8.97 -25.83
CA SER A 683 -27.20 -8.04 -24.94
C SER A 683 -28.40 -7.39 -25.61
N ARG A 684 -29.26 -6.72 -24.83
CA ARG A 684 -30.43 -5.98 -25.34
C ARG A 684 -30.07 -4.84 -26.31
N PHE A 685 -28.79 -4.42 -26.36
CA PHE A 685 -28.33 -3.32 -27.21
C PHE A 685 -27.86 -3.78 -28.59
N GLN A 686 -27.82 -5.09 -28.85
CA GLN A 686 -27.52 -5.62 -30.18
C GLN A 686 -28.79 -5.72 -31.02
N THR A 687 -28.64 -5.47 -32.32
CA THR A 687 -29.75 -5.60 -33.27
C THR A 687 -30.04 -7.08 -33.52
N PRO A 688 -31.32 -7.48 -33.66
CA PRO A 688 -31.67 -8.85 -34.01
C PRO A 688 -31.26 -9.11 -35.47
N LYS A 689 -30.05 -9.64 -35.68
CA LYS A 689 -29.58 -10.16 -36.96
C LYS A 689 -28.88 -11.48 -36.76
#